data_AF-M5DWW4-F1
#
_entry.id   AF-M5DWW4-F1
#
_cell.length_a   1.000
_cell.length_b   1.000
_cell.length_c   1.000
_cell.angle_alpha   90.00
_cell.angle_beta   90.00
_cell.angle_gamma   90.00
#
_symmetry.space_group_name_H-M   'P 1'
#
loop_
_entity.id
_entity.type
_entity.pdbx_description
1 polymer ?
#
loop_
_entity_poly.entity_id
_entity_poly.type
_entity_poly.pdbx_seq_one_letter_code
_entity_poly.pdbx_strand_id
1 'polypeptide(L)'
;MLNQILPLLLRDSVGPNSELHVDHVGWRNINIDHLRLMPDANTQIDISNLQLNYDPKDLLLGQLDSLTIERVLVNLSDQTSKDLPDAASVNTDGLATAQTIELPLLADLMALPLKRIDAPNIIIQHPQVSATLSATLTPELWRVNGDAQLNNLPLPWQIELQLQQSGDLLLMVSESETLLAQLYGHLDQNDSESHLTLDQRTDASALSKRLPALADLPLALSNLHLSADIRSPNTVRIPDDLIVQLKADIQSDALALNENTQMAATQLTVSIDKASAADDWVIDANSAQLNLLMKVADDDWTLTAGPLDISSRCNAALNECQLNSKINTAVKGPASMQISLLPELKWQQAKGISGTLPLSIKGTQPENLNAEPPIPRAALQADGRLDFNMSNDGHWQVTSTDGIQPHLILGPYLGWQTQPLSLTLLPNLNVHGFTDERGLPVIDAEPLTVEIAAFDVSQGDRVLHFKRNEISCEPDRLSSLMLLDQLLGNCEMKLRLGKSKWDLWPIPDMQINGPIAITYNPTRQRILADLKLSAAKKQFNLRTHVEHDLLQGTGSMQWHLNDAPLDWGKLGLDDMANLTKVQLLGGLLSGQGWIDWQGPNAENPDAEWNITPDTMLRADGFNALYDNSMALEEWNAMLALRRPQGGDYLLDAQVSGGKLDNGIALKNILARSQTRIPADFSYALVDIYEMHTDILGGRVYTPLIRYDSRKEINAFGIRLDHIQLSELAKLEADSGINASGVLDGMLPIVLTPEGPMVPGGNLFARDPGGIIQYRSSAGEALKSSDQTVGMAMNLLDNFLYNQLESGIQYQPDGSLNIALQFQGKNPDFFGGQATHLNINLDYNLLDLLESLRITNEVVEKVEAKYR
;
A
#
# COMPACT_ATOMS: atom_id res chain seq x y z
N MET A 1 31.28 -30.90 80.88
CA MET A 1 31.25 -29.42 80.99
C MET A 1 31.27 -28.77 79.59
N LEU A 2 32.21 -29.10 78.69
CA LEU A 2 32.23 -28.53 77.33
C LEU A 2 30.95 -28.79 76.51
N ASN A 3 30.40 -30.02 76.53
CA ASN A 3 29.14 -30.37 75.85
C ASN A 3 27.89 -29.65 76.39
N GLN A 4 27.98 -28.90 77.49
CA GLN A 4 26.88 -28.09 78.02
C GLN A 4 27.05 -26.59 77.71
N ILE A 5 28.27 -26.13 77.43
CA ILE A 5 28.61 -24.71 77.23
C ILE A 5 28.73 -24.38 75.74
N LEU A 6 29.38 -25.24 74.95
CA LEU A 6 29.63 -24.99 73.53
C LEU A 6 28.36 -24.89 72.67
N PRO A 7 27.29 -25.68 72.88
CA PRO A 7 26.04 -25.51 72.15
C PRO A 7 25.39 -24.14 72.37
N LEU A 8 25.57 -23.51 73.53
CA LEU A 8 25.06 -22.16 73.81
C LEU A 8 25.81 -21.09 72.99
N LEU A 9 27.12 -21.25 72.79
CA LEU A 9 27.92 -20.36 71.95
C LEU A 9 27.58 -20.50 70.46
N LEU A 10 27.32 -21.73 70.00
CA LEU A 10 26.88 -22.00 68.62
C LEU A 10 25.48 -21.45 68.34
N ARG A 11 24.62 -21.42 69.36
CA ARG A 11 23.27 -20.85 69.27
C ARG A 11 23.28 -19.36 68.91
N ASP A 12 24.17 -18.59 69.54
CA ASP A 12 24.26 -17.14 69.37
C ASP A 12 25.10 -16.73 68.15
N SER A 13 25.99 -17.61 67.69
CA SER A 13 26.97 -17.30 66.62
C SER A 13 26.63 -17.90 65.25
N VAL A 14 25.89 -19.02 65.22
CA VAL A 14 25.58 -19.77 63.98
C VAL A 14 24.07 -19.91 63.81
N GLY A 15 23.35 -20.41 64.83
CA GLY A 15 21.89 -20.46 64.75
C GLY A 15 21.24 -21.33 65.82
N PRO A 16 19.93 -21.15 66.08
CA PRO A 16 19.25 -21.64 67.27
C PRO A 16 19.20 -23.17 67.44
N ASN A 17 19.40 -23.93 66.35
CA ASN A 17 19.34 -25.39 66.31
C ASN A 17 20.70 -26.06 66.08
N SER A 18 21.80 -25.32 66.24
CA SER A 18 23.16 -25.87 66.12
C SER A 18 23.53 -26.66 67.38
N GLU A 19 24.01 -27.90 67.23
CA GLU A 19 24.39 -28.79 68.32
C GLU A 19 25.80 -29.35 68.12
N LEU A 20 26.50 -29.59 69.23
CA LEU A 20 27.87 -30.09 69.25
C LEU A 20 28.02 -31.14 70.34
N HIS A 21 28.52 -32.31 69.96
CA HIS A 21 28.87 -33.39 70.87
C HIS A 21 30.36 -33.73 70.76
N VAL A 22 31.12 -33.33 71.77
CA VAL A 22 32.53 -33.69 71.93
C VAL A 22 32.62 -35.07 72.60
N ASP A 23 33.22 -36.04 71.93
CA ASP A 23 33.44 -37.40 72.44
C ASP A 23 34.62 -37.44 73.42
N HIS A 24 35.79 -36.99 72.94
CA HIS A 24 37.01 -37.02 73.74
C HIS A 24 37.82 -35.74 73.59
N VAL A 25 38.25 -35.18 74.72
CA VAL A 25 39.24 -34.09 74.77
C VAL A 25 40.53 -34.68 75.32
N GLY A 26 41.48 -34.99 74.44
CA GLY A 26 42.82 -35.44 74.77
C GLY A 26 43.81 -34.28 74.90
N TRP A 27 45.04 -34.58 75.29
CA TRP A 27 46.11 -33.57 75.42
C TRP A 27 46.68 -33.08 74.08
N ARG A 28 46.44 -33.81 72.99
CA ARG A 28 46.96 -33.47 71.64
C ARG A 28 45.88 -33.48 70.55
N ASN A 29 44.66 -33.85 70.90
CA ASN A 29 43.53 -33.92 69.99
C ASN A 29 42.21 -33.67 70.72
N ILE A 30 41.24 -33.15 69.99
CA ILE A 30 39.83 -33.11 70.39
C ILE A 30 39.06 -33.84 69.31
N ASN A 31 38.31 -34.85 69.73
CA ASN A 31 37.39 -35.60 68.87
C ASN A 31 35.97 -35.16 69.16
N ILE A 32 35.28 -34.75 68.11
CA ILE A 32 33.89 -34.36 68.08
C ILE A 32 33.17 -35.41 67.23
N ASP A 33 32.31 -36.20 67.87
CA ASP A 33 31.55 -37.25 67.21
C ASP A 33 30.52 -36.65 66.24
N HIS A 34 29.81 -35.60 66.69
CA HIS A 34 28.80 -34.93 65.89
C HIS A 34 28.79 -33.41 66.11
N LEU A 35 28.83 -32.65 65.02
CA LEU A 35 28.55 -31.23 64.97
C LEU A 35 27.46 -30.98 63.93
N ARG A 36 26.33 -30.41 64.33
CA ARG A 36 25.27 -29.96 63.42
C ARG A 36 25.19 -28.44 63.48
N LEU A 37 25.28 -27.81 62.31
CA LEU A 37 25.18 -26.37 62.14
C LEU A 37 23.94 -26.07 61.31
N MET A 38 23.12 -25.12 61.77
CA MET A 38 21.98 -24.60 61.01
C MET A 38 22.12 -23.09 60.93
N PRO A 39 22.95 -22.56 60.00
CA PRO A 39 23.22 -21.12 59.88
C PRO A 39 21.98 -20.31 59.48
N ASP A 40 21.02 -20.94 58.80
CA ASP A 40 19.74 -20.37 58.39
C ASP A 40 18.66 -21.47 58.37
N ALA A 41 17.43 -21.12 57.97
CA ALA A 41 16.30 -22.07 57.93
C ALA A 41 16.42 -23.14 56.83
N ASN A 42 17.28 -22.93 55.83
CA ASN A 42 17.34 -23.68 54.58
C ASN A 42 18.61 -24.53 54.45
N THR A 43 19.61 -24.29 55.30
CA THR A 43 20.91 -24.95 55.30
C THR A 43 21.10 -25.75 56.59
N GLN A 44 21.32 -27.06 56.46
CA GLN A 44 21.73 -27.93 57.57
C GLN A 44 23.07 -28.59 57.22
N ILE A 45 24.09 -28.38 58.04
CA ILE A 45 25.42 -28.95 57.87
C ILE A 45 25.67 -29.93 59.02
N ASP A 46 25.65 -31.21 58.74
CA ASP A 46 25.96 -32.29 59.66
C ASP A 46 27.40 -32.78 59.44
N ILE A 47 28.26 -32.51 60.40
CA ILE A 47 29.65 -32.95 60.43
C ILE A 47 29.76 -34.13 61.41
N SER A 48 30.33 -35.23 60.96
CA SER A 48 30.56 -36.44 61.76
C SER A 48 32.04 -36.75 61.89
N ASN A 49 32.46 -37.17 63.08
CA ASN A 49 33.82 -37.58 63.42
C ASN A 49 34.87 -36.54 63.00
N LEU A 50 34.75 -35.35 63.58
CA LEU A 50 35.71 -34.26 63.44
C LEU A 50 36.82 -34.45 64.49
N GLN A 51 38.06 -34.59 64.01
CA GLN A 51 39.25 -34.68 64.83
C GLN A 51 40.09 -33.43 64.63
N LEU A 52 40.21 -32.63 65.68
CA LEU A 52 41.09 -31.47 65.74
C LEU A 52 42.39 -31.85 66.45
N ASN A 53 43.51 -31.85 65.73
CA ASN A 53 44.83 -32.10 66.28
C ASN A 53 45.55 -30.78 66.58
N TYR A 54 46.27 -30.73 67.70
CA TYR A 54 47.01 -29.55 68.13
C TYR A 54 48.24 -29.94 68.96
N ASP A 55 49.29 -29.11 68.92
CA ASP A 55 50.36 -29.15 69.91
C ASP A 55 49.99 -28.18 71.04
N PRO A 56 49.98 -28.60 72.32
CA PRO A 56 49.75 -27.72 73.47
C PRO A 56 50.60 -26.44 73.49
N LYS A 57 51.80 -26.46 72.90
CA LYS A 57 52.68 -25.28 72.79
C LYS A 57 52.20 -24.29 71.75
N ASP A 58 51.72 -24.78 70.61
CA ASP A 58 51.24 -23.97 69.48
C ASP A 58 49.83 -23.42 69.75
N LEU A 59 49.01 -24.18 70.51
CA LEU A 59 47.68 -23.76 70.95
C LEU A 59 47.71 -22.48 71.80
N LEU A 60 48.76 -22.27 72.60
CA LEU A 60 48.95 -21.04 73.39
C LEU A 60 49.25 -19.81 72.52
N LEU A 61 49.73 -20.04 71.29
CA LEU A 61 49.97 -19.02 70.27
C LEU A 61 48.76 -18.86 69.32
N GLY A 62 47.64 -19.55 69.60
CA GLY A 62 46.42 -19.50 68.79
C GLY A 62 46.51 -20.29 67.49
N GLN A 63 47.49 -21.19 67.33
CA GLN A 63 47.68 -21.99 66.12
C GLN A 63 47.29 -23.45 66.37
N LEU A 64 46.48 -24.01 65.48
CA LEU A 64 46.06 -25.41 65.51
C LEU A 64 46.78 -26.20 64.40
N ASP A 65 47.01 -27.51 64.60
CA ASP A 65 47.87 -28.28 63.69
C ASP A 65 47.08 -28.78 62.47
N SER A 66 46.09 -29.66 62.67
CA SER A 66 45.25 -30.14 61.57
C SER A 66 43.83 -30.45 62.01
N LEU A 67 42.89 -30.32 61.07
CA LEU A 67 41.49 -30.68 61.24
C LEU A 67 41.13 -31.75 60.22
N THR A 68 40.76 -32.95 60.68
CA THR A 68 40.30 -34.03 59.81
C THR A 68 38.82 -34.26 60.07
N ILE A 69 38.01 -34.30 59.02
CA ILE A 69 36.57 -34.48 59.09
C ILE A 69 36.19 -35.72 58.30
N GLU A 70 35.71 -36.77 58.95
CA GLU A 70 35.35 -38.01 58.24
C GLU A 70 34.21 -37.80 57.25
N ARG A 71 33.17 -37.07 57.65
CA ARG A 71 32.01 -36.81 56.79
C ARG A 71 31.42 -35.43 57.07
N VAL A 72 31.12 -34.71 56.00
CA VAL A 72 30.29 -33.50 56.01
C VAL A 72 29.06 -33.78 55.17
N LEU A 73 27.86 -33.63 55.71
CA LEU A 73 26.61 -33.71 54.98
C LEU A 73 25.94 -32.34 54.99
N VAL A 74 25.83 -31.71 53.82
CA VAL A 74 25.17 -30.42 53.63
C VAL A 74 23.81 -30.66 52.99
N ASN A 75 22.74 -30.50 53.75
CA ASN A 75 21.37 -30.57 53.25
C ASN A 75 20.87 -29.15 53.00
N LEU A 76 20.51 -28.88 51.75
CA LEU A 76 19.97 -27.61 51.27
C LEU A 76 18.51 -27.83 50.83
N SER A 77 17.60 -26.92 51.16
CA SER A 77 16.17 -27.02 50.79
C SER A 77 15.72 -25.97 49.76
N ASP A 78 14.68 -26.29 48.98
CA ASP A 78 14.25 -25.58 47.74
C ASP A 78 13.55 -24.22 47.93
N GLN A 79 13.50 -23.66 49.14
CA GLN A 79 12.71 -22.44 49.42
C GLN A 79 13.30 -21.18 48.75
N THR A 80 14.55 -21.21 48.29
CA THR A 80 15.25 -20.07 47.67
C THR A 80 14.81 -19.72 46.27
N SER A 81 13.98 -20.54 45.59
CA SER A 81 13.44 -20.19 44.27
C SER A 81 12.26 -19.21 44.31
N LYS A 82 11.68 -18.93 45.49
CA LYS A 82 10.57 -17.97 45.67
C LYS A 82 10.98 -16.60 46.19
N ASP A 83 12.18 -16.48 46.76
CA ASP A 83 12.71 -15.24 47.35
C ASP A 83 14.05 -14.80 46.70
N LEU A 84 14.41 -15.35 45.54
CA LEU A 84 15.25 -14.60 44.63
C LEU A 84 14.44 -13.36 44.24
N PRO A 85 14.96 -12.13 44.41
CA PRO A 85 14.35 -10.98 43.76
C PRO A 85 14.16 -11.38 42.31
N ASP A 86 12.93 -11.24 41.78
CA ASP A 86 12.67 -11.39 40.35
C ASP A 86 13.85 -10.76 39.62
N ALA A 87 14.40 -11.40 38.58
CA ALA A 87 15.44 -10.76 37.76
C ALA A 87 14.97 -9.42 37.15
N ALA A 88 13.68 -9.06 37.32
CA ALA A 88 13.07 -7.76 37.06
C ALA A 88 13.14 -6.73 38.22
N SER A 89 13.68 -7.09 39.38
CA SER A 89 13.75 -6.27 40.61
C SER A 89 15.18 -6.02 41.08
N VAL A 90 16.16 -6.10 40.18
CA VAL A 90 17.39 -5.32 40.37
C VAL A 90 16.94 -3.86 40.46
N ASN A 91 16.96 -3.28 41.66
CA ASN A 91 16.71 -1.86 41.87
C ASN A 91 17.57 -1.08 40.87
N THR A 92 16.93 -0.53 39.84
CA THR A 92 17.59 0.29 38.82
C THR A 92 18.17 1.58 39.42
N ASP A 93 17.68 2.00 40.58
CA ASP A 93 18.27 3.07 41.40
C ASP A 93 19.65 2.69 42.01
N GLY A 94 19.96 1.39 42.14
CA GLY A 94 21.19 0.88 42.75
C GLY A 94 22.38 0.76 41.78
N LEU A 95 22.13 0.65 40.47
CA LEU A 95 23.20 0.55 39.45
C LEU A 95 23.85 1.91 39.14
N ALA A 96 23.15 3.01 39.42
CA ALA A 96 23.65 4.37 39.18
C ALA A 96 24.24 5.05 40.43
N THR A 97 24.09 4.45 41.62
CA THR A 97 24.71 4.96 42.84
C THR A 97 26.01 4.22 43.09
N ALA A 98 27.12 4.92 42.89
CA ALA A 98 28.44 4.35 43.03
C ALA A 98 28.63 3.73 44.43
N GLN A 99 28.89 2.43 44.48
CA GLN A 99 29.04 1.69 45.74
C GLN A 99 30.52 1.51 46.06
N THR A 100 30.90 1.72 47.32
CA THR A 100 32.26 1.48 47.80
C THR A 100 32.34 0.08 48.41
N ILE A 101 33.24 -0.76 47.90
CA ILE A 101 33.47 -2.13 48.35
C ILE A 101 34.92 -2.26 48.81
N GLU A 102 35.14 -2.89 49.96
CA GLU A 102 36.48 -3.30 50.42
C GLU A 102 36.76 -4.75 50.02
N LEU A 103 37.80 -4.97 49.22
CA LEU A 103 38.26 -6.27 48.77
C LEU A 103 39.22 -6.87 49.81
N PRO A 104 38.94 -8.06 50.37
CA PRO A 104 39.86 -8.72 51.29
C PRO A 104 41.11 -9.21 50.55
N LEU A 105 42.26 -9.18 51.23
CA LEU A 105 43.51 -9.72 50.70
C LEU A 105 43.45 -11.26 50.65
N LEU A 106 43.88 -11.85 49.54
CA LEU A 106 43.91 -13.31 49.36
C LEU A 106 44.76 -14.01 50.44
N ALA A 107 45.87 -13.39 50.83
CA ALA A 107 46.72 -13.90 51.90
C ALA A 107 45.98 -14.02 53.24
N ASP A 108 45.11 -13.05 53.56
CA ASP A 108 44.27 -13.09 54.77
C ASP A 108 43.13 -14.10 54.63
N LEU A 109 42.56 -14.23 53.43
CA LEU A 109 41.53 -15.24 53.14
C LEU A 109 42.08 -16.67 53.29
N MET A 110 43.31 -16.91 52.85
CA MET A 110 44.00 -18.20 52.93
C MET A 110 44.77 -18.40 54.25
N ALA A 111 44.79 -17.40 55.15
CA ALA A 111 45.35 -17.50 56.49
C ALA A 111 44.46 -18.37 57.37
N LEU A 112 44.52 -19.68 57.14
CA LEU A 112 43.79 -20.65 57.94
C LEU A 112 44.36 -20.66 59.38
N PRO A 113 43.51 -20.71 60.43
CA PRO A 113 43.94 -20.91 61.82
C PRO A 113 44.54 -22.31 62.07
N LEU A 114 44.61 -23.13 61.02
CA LEU A 114 45.01 -24.54 60.97
C LEU A 114 46.04 -24.73 59.85
N LYS A 115 47.07 -25.57 60.05
CA LYS A 115 48.03 -25.85 58.96
C LYS A 115 47.41 -26.70 57.85
N ARG A 116 46.40 -27.52 58.16
CA ARG A 116 45.72 -28.39 57.19
C ARG A 116 44.30 -28.75 57.61
N ILE A 117 43.36 -28.69 56.69
CA ILE A 117 41.99 -29.18 56.84
C ILE A 117 41.76 -30.25 55.77
N ASP A 118 41.44 -31.48 56.19
CA ASP A 118 41.10 -32.59 55.29
C ASP A 118 39.65 -33.02 55.52
N ALA A 119 38.83 -32.97 54.47
CA ALA A 119 37.45 -33.43 54.46
C ALA A 119 37.25 -34.34 53.23
N PRO A 120 37.62 -35.63 53.30
CA PRO A 120 37.58 -36.55 52.16
C PRO A 120 36.17 -36.95 51.70
N ASN A 121 35.12 -36.66 52.45
CA ASN A 121 33.74 -37.06 52.11
C ASN A 121 32.73 -35.97 52.49
N ILE A 122 32.58 -34.99 51.60
CA ILE A 122 31.59 -33.91 51.67
C ILE A 122 30.43 -34.29 50.75
N ILE A 123 29.28 -34.59 51.33
CA ILE A 123 28.06 -34.92 50.60
C ILE A 123 27.16 -33.70 50.63
N ILE A 124 26.85 -33.13 49.48
CA ILE A 124 25.88 -32.05 49.33
C ILE A 124 24.60 -32.67 48.78
N GLN A 125 23.48 -32.44 49.46
CA GLN A 125 22.15 -32.88 49.03
C GLN A 125 21.27 -31.65 48.86
N HIS A 126 20.88 -31.40 47.61
CA HIS A 126 19.91 -30.40 47.21
C HIS A 126 18.82 -31.09 46.36
N PRO A 127 17.56 -30.62 46.35
CA PRO A 127 16.48 -31.16 45.52
C PRO A 127 16.75 -31.25 44.02
N GLN A 128 17.80 -30.58 43.53
CA GLN A 128 18.21 -30.60 42.12
C GLN A 128 19.63 -31.14 41.88
N VAL A 129 20.49 -31.17 42.91
CA VAL A 129 21.91 -31.53 42.79
C VAL A 129 22.32 -32.37 44.00
N SER A 130 22.95 -33.51 43.75
CA SER A 130 23.67 -34.28 44.77
C SER A 130 25.15 -34.29 44.42
N ALA A 131 26.04 -33.96 45.34
CA ALA A 131 27.48 -33.99 45.08
C ALA A 131 28.23 -34.72 46.19
N THR A 132 29.25 -35.48 45.81
CA THR A 132 30.22 -36.10 46.72
C THR A 132 31.59 -35.55 46.39
N LEU A 133 32.10 -34.70 47.27
CA LEU A 133 33.35 -33.95 47.10
C LEU A 133 34.36 -34.34 48.18
N SER A 134 35.64 -34.15 47.90
CA SER A 134 36.72 -34.13 48.87
C SER A 134 37.39 -32.77 48.85
N ALA A 135 37.66 -32.21 50.03
CA ALA A 135 38.40 -30.97 50.17
C ALA A 135 39.69 -31.18 50.97
N THR A 136 40.77 -30.56 50.51
CA THR A 136 42.04 -30.42 51.23
C THR A 136 42.41 -28.95 51.20
N LEU A 137 42.43 -28.29 52.37
CA LEU A 137 42.73 -26.87 52.51
C LEU A 137 44.00 -26.72 53.33
N THR A 138 45.03 -26.12 52.76
CA THR A 138 46.24 -25.66 53.45
C THR A 138 46.43 -24.16 53.19
N PRO A 139 47.28 -23.46 53.96
CA PRO A 139 47.64 -22.08 53.64
C PRO A 139 48.23 -21.89 52.23
N GLU A 140 48.77 -22.95 51.62
CA GLU A 140 49.40 -22.91 50.28
C GLU A 140 48.43 -23.29 49.15
N LEU A 141 47.50 -24.23 49.40
CA LEU A 141 46.60 -24.79 48.39
C LEU A 141 45.24 -25.15 49.00
N TRP A 142 44.17 -24.63 48.41
CA TRP A 142 42.81 -25.12 48.60
C TRP A 142 42.43 -25.95 47.39
N ARG A 143 42.19 -27.24 47.59
CA ARG A 143 41.75 -28.16 46.54
C ARG A 143 40.42 -28.79 46.92
N VAL A 144 39.43 -28.69 46.06
CA VAL A 144 38.13 -29.34 46.19
C VAL A 144 37.86 -30.11 44.91
N ASN A 145 37.62 -31.41 45.00
CA ASN A 145 37.33 -32.23 43.83
C ASN A 145 36.35 -33.34 44.13
N GLY A 146 35.65 -33.86 43.12
CA GLY A 146 34.75 -34.98 43.28
C GLY A 146 33.67 -35.02 42.22
N ASP A 147 32.57 -35.68 42.52
CA ASP A 147 31.51 -35.99 41.57
C ASP A 147 30.21 -35.28 41.97
N ALA A 148 29.55 -34.65 41.01
CA ALA A 148 28.24 -34.04 41.17
C ALA A 148 27.24 -34.68 40.20
N GLN A 149 26.12 -35.16 40.72
CA GLN A 149 25.02 -35.69 39.97
C GLN A 149 23.81 -34.77 40.08
N LEU A 150 23.42 -34.21 38.93
CA LEU A 150 22.17 -33.46 38.78
C LEU A 150 21.00 -34.44 38.62
N ASN A 151 19.85 -34.11 39.20
CA ASN A 151 18.66 -34.95 39.11
C ASN A 151 18.22 -35.11 37.64
N ASN A 152 17.80 -36.34 37.28
CA ASN A 152 17.38 -36.75 35.93
C ASN A 152 18.47 -36.75 34.83
N LEU A 153 19.78 -36.67 35.18
CA LEU A 153 20.88 -36.83 34.21
C LEU A 153 21.65 -38.14 34.41
N PRO A 154 22.13 -38.78 33.32
CA PRO A 154 22.59 -40.18 33.35
C PRO A 154 23.99 -40.42 33.92
N LEU A 155 24.86 -39.40 34.06
CA LEU A 155 26.26 -39.55 34.49
C LEU A 155 26.67 -38.47 35.50
N PRO A 156 27.54 -38.80 36.49
CA PRO A 156 28.11 -37.82 37.40
C PRO A 156 29.14 -36.93 36.70
N TRP A 157 29.15 -35.66 37.06
CA TRP A 157 30.06 -34.63 36.58
C TRP A 157 31.24 -34.51 37.53
N GLN A 158 32.45 -34.56 36.99
CA GLN A 158 33.67 -34.40 37.76
C GLN A 158 33.97 -32.90 37.89
N ILE A 159 34.14 -32.44 39.13
CA ILE A 159 34.50 -31.07 39.46
C ILE A 159 35.89 -31.09 40.07
N GLU A 160 36.76 -30.19 39.64
CA GLU A 160 38.08 -29.94 40.21
C GLU A 160 38.25 -28.44 40.39
N LEU A 161 38.43 -27.99 41.62
CA LEU A 161 38.69 -26.60 42.01
C LEU A 161 40.00 -26.55 42.77
N GLN A 162 40.88 -25.64 42.37
CA GLN A 162 42.16 -25.37 43.04
C GLN A 162 42.34 -23.86 43.17
N LEU A 163 42.72 -23.39 44.37
CA LEU A 163 43.13 -22.03 44.64
C LEU A 163 44.48 -22.07 45.37
N GLN A 164 45.49 -21.41 44.82
CA GLN A 164 46.84 -21.38 45.36
C GLN A 164 47.11 -20.03 46.02
N GLN A 165 48.01 -20.03 47.01
CA GLN A 165 48.47 -18.79 47.64
C GLN A 165 49.19 -17.85 46.65
N SER A 166 49.72 -18.39 45.54
CA SER A 166 50.28 -17.60 44.43
C SER A 166 49.26 -16.73 43.71
N GLY A 167 47.95 -16.90 43.97
CA GLY A 167 46.87 -16.22 43.25
C GLY A 167 46.25 -17.07 42.13
N ASP A 168 46.82 -18.24 41.81
CA ASP A 168 46.31 -19.10 40.74
C ASP A 168 45.00 -19.82 41.14
N LEU A 169 43.98 -19.66 40.31
CA LEU A 169 42.67 -20.31 40.41
C LEU A 169 42.46 -21.23 39.20
N LEU A 170 42.04 -22.47 39.45
CA LEU A 170 41.61 -23.41 38.42
C LEU A 170 40.27 -24.01 38.82
N LEU A 171 39.31 -23.98 37.91
CA LEU A 171 38.06 -24.73 37.99
C LEU A 171 37.89 -25.53 36.69
N MET A 172 37.66 -26.82 36.81
CA MET A 172 37.37 -27.71 35.69
C MET A 172 36.10 -28.49 35.97
N VAL A 173 35.27 -28.63 34.94
CA VAL A 173 34.06 -29.44 34.95
C VAL A 173 34.11 -30.39 33.76
N SER A 174 34.06 -31.69 34.02
CA SER A 174 34.13 -32.74 32.99
C SER A 174 33.10 -33.84 33.20
N GLU A 175 32.81 -34.61 32.16
CA GLU A 175 31.99 -35.81 32.22
C GLU A 175 32.66 -36.91 31.40
N SER A 176 32.96 -38.07 32.00
CA SER A 176 33.59 -39.22 31.31
C SER A 176 34.82 -38.83 30.49
N GLU A 177 35.76 -38.09 31.10
CA GLU A 177 36.99 -37.56 30.48
C GLU A 177 36.77 -36.47 29.40
N THR A 178 35.53 -36.03 29.16
CA THR A 178 35.23 -34.90 28.27
C THR A 178 35.17 -33.61 29.08
N LEU A 179 36.07 -32.66 28.81
CA LEU A 179 36.05 -31.33 29.42
C LEU A 179 34.84 -30.54 28.91
N LEU A 180 33.97 -30.09 29.81
CA LEU A 180 32.77 -29.30 29.48
C LEU A 180 33.03 -27.79 29.67
N ALA A 181 33.71 -27.44 30.76
CA ALA A 181 34.11 -26.09 31.04
C ALA A 181 35.42 -26.05 31.83
N GLN A 182 36.22 -25.02 31.58
CA GLN A 182 37.45 -24.72 32.30
C GLN A 182 37.50 -23.23 32.56
N LEU A 183 37.87 -22.86 33.78
CA LEU A 183 38.13 -21.49 34.21
C LEU A 183 39.53 -21.48 34.83
N TYR A 184 40.42 -20.67 34.28
CA TYR A 184 41.70 -20.35 34.87
C TYR A 184 41.70 -18.87 35.25
N GLY A 185 42.31 -18.54 36.38
CA GLY A 185 42.50 -17.16 36.77
C GLY A 185 43.77 -16.97 37.59
N HIS A 186 44.22 -15.72 37.64
CA HIS A 186 45.34 -15.31 38.47
C HIS A 186 45.01 -13.97 39.13
N LEU A 187 45.11 -13.94 40.46
CA LEU A 187 44.86 -12.76 41.28
C LEU A 187 46.18 -12.28 41.90
N ASP A 188 46.69 -11.15 41.41
CA ASP A 188 47.83 -10.44 41.99
C ASP A 188 47.30 -9.30 42.87
N GLN A 189 47.66 -9.29 44.16
CA GLN A 189 47.18 -8.31 45.13
C GLN A 189 48.32 -7.76 45.98
N ASN A 190 48.30 -6.45 46.18
CA ASN A 190 49.15 -5.75 47.16
C ASN A 190 48.29 -4.96 48.15
N ASP A 191 48.90 -4.19 49.04
CA ASP A 191 48.18 -3.43 50.09
C ASP A 191 47.19 -2.38 49.54
N SER A 192 47.32 -1.97 48.27
CA SER A 192 46.55 -0.90 47.64
C SER A 192 45.73 -1.30 46.42
N GLU A 193 46.16 -2.30 45.65
CA GLU A 193 45.60 -2.65 44.35
C GLU A 193 45.40 -4.17 44.21
N SER A 194 44.40 -4.52 43.41
CA SER A 194 44.05 -5.87 42.99
C SER A 194 44.04 -5.97 41.47
N HIS A 195 44.69 -6.99 40.92
CA HIS A 195 44.69 -7.32 39.49
C HIS A 195 44.23 -8.76 39.32
N LEU A 196 43.07 -8.93 38.69
CA LEU A 196 42.49 -10.23 38.37
C LEU A 196 42.56 -10.47 36.86
N THR A 197 43.15 -11.60 36.48
CA THR A 197 43.04 -12.14 35.12
C THR A 197 42.20 -13.41 35.14
N LEU A 198 41.36 -13.57 34.12
CA LEU A 198 40.41 -14.69 34.00
C LEU A 198 40.39 -15.19 32.54
N ASP A 199 40.44 -16.50 32.33
CA ASP A 199 40.23 -17.18 31.06
C ASP A 199 39.25 -18.33 31.28
N GLN A 200 38.06 -18.24 30.69
CA GLN A 200 37.02 -19.24 30.76
C GLN A 200 36.76 -19.81 29.37
N ARG A 201 36.81 -21.13 29.24
CA ARG A 201 36.43 -21.85 28.01
C ARG A 201 35.30 -22.82 28.32
N THR A 202 34.29 -22.82 27.48
CA THR A 202 33.13 -23.71 27.63
C THR A 202 32.74 -24.30 26.29
N ASP A 203 32.65 -25.62 26.23
CA ASP A 203 32.04 -26.35 25.13
C ASP A 203 30.52 -26.33 25.34
N ALA A 204 29.88 -25.30 24.78
CA ALA A 204 28.46 -25.06 24.94
C ALA A 204 27.62 -26.13 24.22
N SER A 205 28.13 -26.74 23.14
CA SER A 205 27.47 -27.85 22.43
C SER A 205 27.42 -29.10 23.30
N ALA A 206 28.55 -29.42 23.96
CA ALA A 206 28.62 -30.51 24.91
C ALA A 206 27.71 -30.26 26.13
N LEU A 207 27.70 -29.03 26.66
CA LEU A 207 26.91 -28.67 27.84
C LEU A 207 25.40 -28.66 27.56
N SER A 208 24.95 -28.10 26.43
CA SER A 208 23.53 -28.04 26.05
C SER A 208 22.89 -29.41 25.82
N LYS A 209 23.63 -30.38 25.27
CA LYS A 209 23.17 -31.78 25.15
C LYS A 209 22.89 -32.45 26.50
N ARG A 210 23.50 -31.94 27.58
CA ARG A 210 23.46 -32.52 28.93
C ARG A 210 22.51 -31.76 29.85
N LEU A 211 22.26 -30.48 29.61
CA LEU A 211 21.34 -29.67 30.40
C LEU A 211 20.08 -29.33 29.59
N PRO A 212 18.94 -29.99 29.86
CA PRO A 212 17.68 -29.73 29.15
C PRO A 212 17.25 -28.26 29.18
N ALA A 213 17.51 -27.54 30.28
CA ALA A 213 17.20 -26.12 30.40
C ALA A 213 17.99 -25.21 29.42
N LEU A 214 19.16 -25.67 28.94
CA LEU A 214 19.93 -24.97 27.93
C LEU A 214 19.55 -25.40 26.50
N ALA A 215 18.84 -26.52 26.34
CA ALA A 215 18.37 -27.00 25.04
C ALA A 215 17.18 -26.19 24.49
N ASP A 216 16.42 -25.54 25.38
CA ASP A 216 15.29 -24.66 25.02
C ASP A 216 15.74 -23.24 24.61
N LEU A 217 17.05 -22.93 24.71
CA LEU A 217 17.57 -21.64 24.28
C LEU A 217 17.52 -21.54 22.74
N PRO A 218 17.06 -20.41 22.18
CA PRO A 218 16.88 -20.22 20.74
C PRO A 218 18.20 -20.10 19.94
N LEU A 219 19.35 -20.41 20.54
CA LEU A 219 20.68 -20.29 19.94
C LEU A 219 21.50 -21.56 20.17
N ALA A 220 21.94 -22.21 19.08
CA ALA A 220 22.82 -23.37 19.12
C ALA A 220 24.29 -22.95 19.35
N LEU A 221 24.61 -22.56 20.59
CA LEU A 221 25.97 -22.19 20.98
C LEU A 221 26.91 -23.40 20.90
N SER A 222 28.04 -23.24 20.22
CA SER A 222 29.06 -24.29 20.08
C SER A 222 30.19 -24.10 21.08
N ASN A 223 30.79 -22.90 21.11
CA ASN A 223 31.85 -22.54 22.04
C ASN A 223 31.62 -21.16 22.65
N LEU A 224 32.06 -21.00 23.89
CA LEU A 224 32.15 -19.73 24.60
C LEU A 224 33.57 -19.59 25.16
N HIS A 225 34.25 -18.51 24.81
CA HIS A 225 35.54 -18.13 25.38
C HIS A 225 35.43 -16.73 25.97
N LEU A 226 35.57 -16.61 27.28
CA LEU A 226 35.59 -15.35 27.99
C LEU A 226 37.01 -15.12 28.53
N SER A 227 37.52 -13.92 28.34
CA SER A 227 38.76 -13.46 28.96
C SER A 227 38.51 -12.11 29.63
N ALA A 228 39.10 -11.89 30.80
CA ALA A 228 38.99 -10.64 31.52
C ALA A 228 40.32 -10.26 32.19
N ASP A 229 40.71 -8.99 32.10
CA ASP A 229 41.76 -8.33 32.89
C ASP A 229 41.08 -7.19 33.65
N ILE A 230 41.03 -7.30 34.97
CA ILE A 230 40.33 -6.35 35.83
C ILE A 230 41.33 -5.82 36.85
N ARG A 231 41.44 -4.50 36.93
CA ARG A 231 42.29 -3.83 37.92
C ARG A 231 41.46 -2.83 38.72
N SER A 232 41.69 -2.81 40.01
CA SER A 232 41.02 -1.87 40.91
C SER A 232 41.86 -1.61 42.16
N PRO A 233 41.65 -0.49 42.85
CA PRO A 233 42.05 -0.34 44.24
C PRO A 233 41.37 -1.40 45.13
N ASN A 234 41.94 -1.70 46.28
CA ASN A 234 41.31 -2.60 47.25
C ASN A 234 40.04 -1.99 47.88
N THR A 235 39.96 -0.66 47.98
CA THR A 235 38.73 0.06 48.30
C THR A 235 38.18 0.65 47.01
N VAL A 236 37.34 -0.12 46.30
CA VAL A 236 36.88 0.21 44.96
C VAL A 236 35.52 0.90 44.99
N ARG A 237 35.37 2.01 44.27
CA ARG A 237 34.08 2.62 43.96
C ARG A 237 33.60 2.15 42.59
N ILE A 238 32.63 1.25 42.55
CA ILE A 238 32.09 0.70 41.28
C ILE A 238 30.96 1.62 40.79
N PRO A 239 30.92 2.02 39.50
CA PRO A 239 31.83 1.63 38.39
C PRO A 239 33.08 2.53 38.23
N ASP A 240 33.18 3.64 38.96
CA ASP A 240 34.15 4.72 38.76
C ASP A 240 35.63 4.28 38.76
N ASP A 241 36.05 3.46 39.72
CA ASP A 241 37.47 3.11 39.95
C ASP A 241 37.93 1.86 39.19
N LEU A 242 37.03 1.19 38.47
CA LEU A 242 37.34 -0.02 37.73
C LEU A 242 38.12 0.27 36.44
N ILE A 243 39.14 -0.55 36.18
CA ILE A 243 39.82 -0.68 34.89
C ILE A 243 39.52 -2.10 34.41
N VAL A 244 38.91 -2.24 33.24
CA VAL A 244 38.39 -3.52 32.75
C VAL A 244 38.76 -3.68 31.29
N GLN A 245 39.28 -4.86 30.94
CA GLN A 245 39.35 -5.36 29.57
C GLN A 245 38.69 -6.72 29.58
N LEU A 246 37.46 -6.79 29.09
CA LEU A 246 36.70 -8.02 28.99
C LEU A 246 36.48 -8.33 27.52
N LYS A 247 36.71 -9.57 27.12
CA LYS A 247 36.42 -10.05 25.77
C LYS A 247 35.70 -11.40 25.85
N ALA A 248 34.55 -11.48 25.21
CA ALA A 248 33.77 -12.71 25.05
C ALA A 248 33.67 -13.07 23.57
N ASP A 249 34.24 -14.21 23.18
CA ASP A 249 34.10 -14.82 21.87
C ASP A 249 33.02 -15.93 21.94
N ILE A 250 31.92 -15.71 21.25
CA ILE A 250 30.74 -16.58 21.24
C ILE A 250 30.61 -17.18 19.84
N GLN A 251 30.64 -18.50 19.74
CA GLN A 251 30.45 -19.23 18.49
C GLN A 251 29.13 -19.99 18.51
N SER A 252 28.45 -20.01 17.37
CA SER A 252 27.24 -20.81 17.18
C SER A 252 27.38 -21.75 15.99
N ASP A 253 26.76 -22.91 16.08
CA ASP A 253 26.55 -23.80 14.94
C ASP A 253 25.39 -23.30 14.07
N ALA A 254 25.23 -23.93 12.90
CA ALA A 254 24.06 -23.69 12.06
C ALA A 254 22.79 -24.18 12.76
N LEU A 255 21.73 -23.39 12.71
CA LEU A 255 20.49 -23.63 13.43
C LEU A 255 19.30 -23.63 12.47
N ALA A 256 18.47 -24.66 12.51
CA ALA A 256 17.17 -24.65 11.85
C ALA A 256 16.16 -23.94 12.78
N LEU A 257 15.70 -22.74 12.37
CA LEU A 257 14.70 -21.97 13.12
C LEU A 257 13.30 -22.55 12.92
N ASN A 258 13.03 -23.11 11.74
CA ASN A 258 11.84 -23.90 11.39
C ASN A 258 12.13 -24.76 10.13
N GLU A 259 11.15 -25.51 9.64
CA GLU A 259 11.31 -26.38 8.44
C GLU A 259 11.78 -25.63 7.19
N ASN A 260 11.46 -24.34 7.10
CA ASN A 260 11.73 -23.48 5.95
C ASN A 260 12.83 -22.45 6.20
N THR A 261 13.45 -22.40 7.38
CA THR A 261 14.41 -21.34 7.72
C THR A 261 15.62 -21.91 8.45
N GLN A 262 16.80 -21.68 7.88
CA GLN A 262 18.09 -22.10 8.43
C GLN A 262 19.03 -20.91 8.57
N MET A 263 19.62 -20.77 9.74
CA MET A 263 20.67 -19.81 10.04
C MET A 263 22.03 -20.51 9.94
N ALA A 264 22.98 -19.91 9.24
CA ALA A 264 24.35 -20.41 9.18
C ALA A 264 25.07 -20.21 10.54
N ALA A 265 26.12 -21.01 10.76
CA ALA A 265 27.03 -20.80 11.88
C ALA A 265 27.60 -19.37 11.86
N THR A 266 27.75 -18.75 13.02
CA THR A 266 28.25 -17.39 13.16
C THR A 266 29.13 -17.24 14.40
N GLN A 267 29.89 -16.14 14.46
CA GLN A 267 30.68 -15.75 15.61
C GLN A 267 30.36 -14.31 15.98
N LEU A 268 30.22 -14.06 17.28
CA LEU A 268 30.04 -12.76 17.90
C LEU A 268 31.18 -12.56 18.91
N THR A 269 31.91 -11.47 18.76
CA THR A 269 32.91 -11.01 19.73
C THR A 269 32.37 -9.77 20.41
N VAL A 270 32.23 -9.81 21.73
CA VAL A 270 31.88 -8.66 22.56
C VAL A 270 33.10 -8.26 23.38
N SER A 271 33.48 -6.98 23.37
CA SER A 271 34.48 -6.43 24.28
C SER A 271 33.93 -5.28 25.11
N ILE A 272 34.42 -5.18 26.34
CA ILE A 272 34.16 -4.08 27.26
C ILE A 272 35.51 -3.60 27.74
N ASP A 273 35.87 -2.39 27.37
CA ASP A 273 37.18 -1.80 27.61
C ASP A 273 37.04 -0.47 28.35
N LYS A 274 37.76 -0.34 29.46
CA LYS A 274 37.98 0.91 30.19
C LYS A 274 39.46 0.98 30.56
N ALA A 275 40.21 1.82 29.83
CA ALA A 275 41.67 1.82 29.87
C ALA A 275 42.25 2.44 31.16
N SER A 276 41.54 3.38 31.78
CA SER A 276 41.86 3.94 33.09
C SER A 276 40.58 4.35 33.83
N ALA A 277 40.65 4.61 35.14
CA ALA A 277 39.50 5.02 35.94
C ALA A 277 38.81 6.30 35.42
N ALA A 278 39.56 7.20 34.76
CA ALA A 278 39.04 8.44 34.20
C ALA A 278 38.51 8.31 32.77
N ASP A 279 38.79 7.19 32.08
CA ASP A 279 38.36 6.97 30.71
C ASP A 279 36.91 6.49 30.65
N ASP A 280 36.30 6.74 29.49
CA ASP A 280 34.98 6.24 29.14
C ASP A 280 35.01 4.72 28.91
N TRP A 281 33.89 4.07 29.20
CA TRP A 281 33.64 2.68 28.84
C TRP A 281 33.40 2.56 27.34
N VAL A 282 34.14 1.68 26.68
CA VAL A 282 33.94 1.32 25.28
C VAL A 282 33.40 -0.11 25.25
N ILE A 283 32.20 -0.29 24.70
CA ILE A 283 31.54 -1.58 24.56
C ILE A 283 31.39 -1.83 23.07
N ASP A 284 32.16 -2.75 22.53
CA ASP A 284 32.10 -3.13 21.12
C ASP A 284 31.51 -4.52 20.96
N ALA A 285 30.60 -4.70 20.02
CA ALA A 285 30.03 -5.98 19.65
C ALA A 285 30.15 -6.17 18.14
N ASN A 286 30.98 -7.14 17.75
CA ASN A 286 31.36 -7.40 16.38
C ASN A 286 30.95 -8.81 15.98
N SER A 287 30.22 -8.96 14.87
CA SER A 287 29.87 -10.27 14.33
C SER A 287 30.44 -10.49 12.94
N ALA A 288 30.63 -11.75 12.57
CA ALA A 288 30.74 -12.12 11.17
C ALA A 288 29.41 -11.83 10.43
N GLN A 289 29.45 -11.92 9.10
CA GLN A 289 28.25 -11.86 8.28
C GLN A 289 27.29 -12.99 8.66
N LEU A 290 26.05 -12.64 8.99
CA LEU A 290 24.98 -13.58 9.29
C LEU A 290 24.24 -13.94 8.00
N ASN A 291 24.14 -15.24 7.72
CA ASN A 291 23.38 -15.74 6.57
C ASN A 291 22.17 -16.54 7.06
N LEU A 292 20.99 -16.16 6.57
CA LEU A 292 19.70 -16.80 6.81
C LEU A 292 19.15 -17.27 5.47
N LEU A 293 19.01 -18.58 5.32
CA LEU A 293 18.33 -19.24 4.21
C LEU A 293 16.87 -19.43 4.59
N MET A 294 15.96 -18.96 3.76
CA MET A 294 14.53 -18.98 3.99
C MET A 294 13.83 -19.53 2.74
N LYS A 295 12.84 -20.40 2.90
CA LYS A 295 11.98 -20.87 1.83
C LYS A 295 10.61 -20.24 2.00
N VAL A 296 10.23 -19.37 1.08
CA VAL A 296 8.94 -18.67 1.10
C VAL A 296 8.16 -19.10 -0.13
N ALA A 297 7.06 -19.83 0.09
CA ALA A 297 6.37 -20.58 -0.96
C ALA A 297 7.34 -21.58 -1.65
N ASP A 298 7.55 -21.44 -2.96
CA ASP A 298 8.43 -22.30 -3.76
C ASP A 298 9.83 -21.69 -4.01
N ASP A 299 10.08 -20.46 -3.56
CA ASP A 299 11.32 -19.74 -3.84
C ASP A 299 12.30 -19.78 -2.65
N ASP A 300 13.58 -19.95 -2.98
CA ASP A 300 14.68 -19.82 -2.03
C ASP A 300 15.08 -18.33 -1.88
N TRP A 301 14.96 -17.83 -0.66
CA TRP A 301 15.36 -16.51 -0.23
C TRP A 301 16.61 -16.61 0.65
N THR A 302 17.52 -15.67 0.48
CA THR A 302 18.73 -15.54 1.29
C THR A 302 18.76 -14.14 1.89
N LEU A 303 18.63 -14.05 3.21
CA LEU A 303 18.86 -12.83 3.97
C LEU A 303 20.29 -12.86 4.48
N THR A 304 21.09 -11.91 4.04
CA THR A 304 22.46 -11.69 4.46
C THR A 304 22.52 -10.43 5.30
N ALA A 305 22.70 -10.53 6.61
CA ALA A 305 23.10 -9.36 7.40
C ALA A 305 24.63 -9.30 7.37
N GLY A 306 25.18 -8.18 6.90
CA GLY A 306 26.61 -7.88 6.97
C GLY A 306 27.12 -7.93 8.41
N PRO A 307 28.45 -7.83 8.61
CA PRO A 307 29.04 -7.78 9.94
C PRO A 307 28.31 -6.79 10.83
N LEU A 308 27.83 -7.25 11.98
CA LEU A 308 27.31 -6.37 13.01
C LEU A 308 28.51 -5.63 13.60
N ASP A 309 28.53 -4.32 13.51
CA ASP A 309 29.54 -3.45 14.10
C ASP A 309 28.78 -2.45 14.96
N ILE A 310 28.67 -2.78 16.25
CA ILE A 310 28.05 -1.94 17.28
C ILE A 310 29.17 -1.46 18.17
N SER A 311 29.28 -0.15 18.35
CA SER A 311 30.19 0.48 19.30
C SER A 311 29.39 1.42 20.20
N SER A 312 29.47 1.21 21.50
CA SER A 312 28.86 2.06 22.50
C SER A 312 29.93 2.67 23.38
N ARG A 313 29.88 3.99 23.56
CA ARG A 313 30.74 4.74 24.48
C ARG A 313 29.89 5.28 25.62
N CYS A 314 30.16 4.84 26.83
CA CYS A 314 29.52 5.36 28.02
C CYS A 314 30.53 6.14 28.86
N ASN A 315 30.12 7.24 29.45
CA ASN A 315 31.00 7.98 30.34
C ASN A 315 31.41 7.13 31.57
N ALA A 316 32.50 7.50 32.25
CA ALA A 316 33.03 6.74 33.38
C ALA A 316 31.99 6.35 34.45
N ALA A 317 31.00 7.22 34.71
CA ALA A 317 29.91 7.04 35.68
C ALA A 317 28.69 6.25 35.15
N LEU A 318 28.69 5.80 33.88
CA LEU A 318 27.61 5.06 33.22
C LEU A 318 26.23 5.76 33.25
N ASN A 319 26.20 7.09 33.15
CA ASN A 319 24.94 7.86 33.12
C ASN A 319 24.66 8.54 31.76
N GLU A 320 25.62 8.48 30.83
CA GLU A 320 25.46 8.91 29.45
C GLU A 320 26.16 7.90 28.54
N CYS A 321 25.44 7.37 27.56
CA CYS A 321 25.95 6.42 26.59
C CYS A 321 25.58 6.87 25.17
N GLN A 322 26.55 6.78 24.25
CA GLN A 322 26.33 6.96 22.82
C GLN A 322 26.65 5.65 22.10
N LEU A 323 25.64 5.09 21.45
CA LEU A 323 25.74 3.88 20.65
C LEU A 323 25.68 4.26 19.18
N ASN A 324 26.67 3.80 18.43
CA ASN A 324 26.70 3.88 16.98
C ASN A 324 26.71 2.47 16.43
N SER A 325 25.98 2.23 15.35
CA SER A 325 26.15 0.98 14.62
C SER A 325 26.01 1.15 13.12
N LYS A 326 26.50 0.15 12.40
CA LYS A 326 26.33 0.04 10.96
C LYS A 326 25.72 -1.30 10.63
N ILE A 327 24.49 -1.28 10.14
CA ILE A 327 23.75 -2.49 9.79
C ILE A 327 23.51 -2.46 8.29
N ASN A 328 24.17 -3.36 7.57
CA ASN A 328 23.90 -3.60 6.16
C ASN A 328 23.20 -4.93 6.03
N THR A 329 22.05 -4.97 5.39
CA THR A 329 21.36 -6.23 5.08
C THR A 329 21.12 -6.32 3.58
N ALA A 330 21.21 -7.54 3.05
CA ALA A 330 20.91 -7.84 1.67
C ALA A 330 19.96 -9.03 1.65
N VAL A 331 18.80 -8.85 1.03
CA VAL A 331 17.83 -9.90 0.77
C VAL A 331 17.96 -10.28 -0.69
N LYS A 332 18.07 -11.56 -1.01
CA LYS A 332 18.17 -12.04 -2.39
C LYS A 332 17.30 -13.27 -2.59
N GLY A 333 16.44 -13.22 -3.60
CA GLY A 333 15.59 -14.30 -4.09
C GLY A 333 15.07 -13.94 -5.48
N PRO A 334 13.75 -14.06 -5.75
CA PRO A 334 13.08 -13.47 -6.91
C PRO A 334 13.25 -11.95 -7.06
N ALA A 335 13.61 -11.24 -5.99
CA ALA A 335 14.07 -9.86 -6.04
C ALA A 335 15.34 -9.72 -5.18
N SER A 336 16.17 -8.73 -5.48
CA SER A 336 17.30 -8.37 -4.62
C SER A 336 17.08 -7.01 -3.98
N MET A 337 17.28 -6.90 -2.68
CA MET A 337 17.12 -5.69 -1.89
C MET A 337 18.33 -5.54 -0.99
N GLN A 338 18.91 -4.35 -0.95
CA GLN A 338 19.97 -3.95 -0.05
C GLN A 338 19.43 -2.84 0.84
N ILE A 339 19.61 -2.98 2.14
CA ILE A 339 19.21 -2.01 3.15
C ILE A 339 20.47 -1.65 3.94
N SER A 340 20.72 -0.36 4.11
CA SER A 340 21.83 0.16 4.89
C SER A 340 21.28 1.12 5.94
N LEU A 341 21.59 0.84 7.19
CA LEU A 341 21.18 1.61 8.36
C LEU A 341 22.43 2.04 9.13
N LEU A 342 22.43 3.28 9.61
CA LEU A 342 23.50 3.87 10.42
C LEU A 342 22.92 4.47 11.70
N PRO A 343 22.28 3.68 12.57
CA PRO A 343 21.64 4.22 13.76
C PRO A 343 22.68 4.85 14.69
N GLU A 344 22.33 6.02 15.18
CA GLU A 344 23.02 6.72 16.26
C GLU A 344 22.03 6.90 17.39
N LEU A 345 22.29 6.25 18.53
CA LEU A 345 21.47 6.34 19.73
C LEU A 345 22.27 7.01 20.83
N LYS A 346 21.62 7.87 21.59
CA LYS A 346 22.16 8.57 22.73
C LYS A 346 21.22 8.39 23.90
N TRP A 347 21.68 7.68 24.92
CA TRP A 347 20.99 7.54 26.19
C TRP A 347 21.60 8.47 27.23
N GLN A 348 20.74 9.16 27.99
CA GLN A 348 21.12 9.97 29.13
C GLN A 348 20.18 9.65 30.29
N GLN A 349 20.72 9.33 31.46
CA GLN A 349 19.92 8.95 32.64
C GLN A 349 18.83 9.97 32.97
N ALA A 350 19.07 11.28 32.76
CA ALA A 350 18.11 12.34 33.05
C ALA A 350 17.07 12.60 31.94
N LYS A 351 17.31 12.19 30.70
CA LYS A 351 16.47 12.55 29.53
C LYS A 351 15.87 11.36 28.78
N GLY A 352 16.38 10.15 28.99
CA GLY A 352 15.98 8.96 28.25
C GLY A 352 16.83 8.71 27.00
N ILE A 353 16.24 8.08 26.00
CA ILE A 353 16.89 7.68 24.74
C ILE A 353 16.50 8.66 23.65
N SER A 354 17.48 9.20 22.93
CA SER A 354 17.28 9.96 21.70
C SER A 354 18.14 9.36 20.60
N GLY A 355 17.76 9.49 19.34
CA GLY A 355 18.56 8.93 18.28
C GLY A 355 18.09 9.26 16.88
N THR A 356 18.92 8.91 15.92
CA THR A 356 18.70 9.17 14.51
C THR A 356 18.95 7.89 13.74
N LEU A 357 18.07 7.58 12.80
CA LEU A 357 18.11 6.39 11.97
C LEU A 357 18.05 6.84 10.50
N PRO A 358 19.20 7.18 9.90
CA PRO A 358 19.34 7.26 8.46
C PRO A 358 19.12 5.87 7.85
N LEU A 359 18.32 5.81 6.79
CA LEU A 359 18.04 4.60 6.04
C LEU A 359 18.29 4.82 4.55
N SER A 360 18.95 3.85 3.92
CA SER A 360 19.15 3.79 2.47
C SER A 360 18.75 2.40 1.99
N ILE A 361 17.82 2.34 1.05
CA ILE A 361 17.27 1.12 0.46
C ILE A 361 17.56 1.13 -1.02
N LYS A 362 18.06 0.01 -1.56
CA LYS A 362 18.24 -0.22 -3.00
C LYS A 362 17.68 -1.59 -3.36
N GLY A 363 16.64 -1.63 -4.17
CA GLY A 363 16.03 -2.85 -4.66
C GLY A 363 16.15 -2.96 -6.17
N THR A 364 16.41 -4.16 -6.69
CA THR A 364 16.33 -4.46 -8.12
C THR A 364 15.70 -5.83 -8.33
N GLN A 365 14.86 -5.91 -9.36
CA GLN A 365 14.28 -7.16 -9.81
C GLN A 365 15.19 -7.82 -10.86
N PRO A 366 15.46 -9.14 -10.78
CA PRO A 366 16.24 -9.89 -11.76
C PRO A 366 15.55 -10.00 -13.12
N GLU A 367 16.35 -10.20 -14.17
CA GLU A 367 15.92 -10.08 -15.58
C GLU A 367 14.90 -11.13 -16.08
N ASN A 368 14.77 -12.27 -15.38
CA ASN A 368 14.07 -13.48 -15.84
C ASN A 368 12.89 -13.91 -14.94
N LEU A 369 12.19 -12.98 -14.28
CA LEU A 369 10.95 -13.35 -13.59
C LEU A 369 9.83 -13.63 -14.61
N ASN A 370 9.52 -14.91 -14.81
CA ASN A 370 8.35 -15.35 -15.56
C ASN A 370 7.12 -15.35 -14.63
N ALA A 371 6.63 -14.16 -14.26
CA ALA A 371 5.34 -14.04 -13.58
C ALA A 371 4.21 -14.01 -14.62
N GLU A 372 3.13 -14.76 -14.38
CA GLU A 372 1.86 -14.61 -15.09
C GLU A 372 0.81 -14.06 -14.11
N PRO A 373 0.28 -12.84 -14.33
CA PRO A 373 0.57 -11.93 -15.44
C PRO A 373 1.98 -11.30 -15.34
N PRO A 374 2.58 -10.88 -16.47
CA PRO A 374 3.87 -10.20 -16.45
C PRO A 374 3.77 -8.96 -15.56
N ILE A 375 4.82 -8.70 -14.76
CA ILE A 375 4.98 -7.50 -13.95
C ILE A 375 6.12 -6.65 -14.53
N PRO A 376 6.01 -5.32 -14.53
CA PRO A 376 7.09 -4.46 -15.02
C PRO A 376 8.35 -4.65 -14.20
N ARG A 377 9.50 -4.67 -14.87
CA ARG A 377 10.81 -4.63 -14.20
C ARG A 377 10.86 -3.40 -13.30
N ALA A 378 11.24 -3.57 -12.04
CA ALA A 378 11.36 -2.45 -11.11
C ALA A 378 12.76 -2.36 -10.50
N ALA A 379 13.27 -1.14 -10.40
CA ALA A 379 14.38 -0.79 -9.52
C ALA A 379 13.91 0.32 -8.58
N LEU A 380 14.26 0.19 -7.31
CA LEU A 380 13.87 1.08 -6.23
C LEU A 380 15.14 1.62 -5.58
N GLN A 381 15.23 2.93 -5.39
CA GLN A 381 16.16 3.54 -4.46
C GLN A 381 15.36 4.41 -3.48
N ALA A 382 15.52 4.25 -2.19
CA ALA A 382 14.85 5.10 -1.21
C ALA A 382 15.83 5.52 -0.12
N ASP A 383 15.86 6.81 0.16
CA ASP A 383 16.67 7.39 1.22
C ASP A 383 15.74 8.09 2.22
N GLY A 384 16.10 8.10 3.50
CA GLY A 384 15.29 8.73 4.53
C GLY A 384 16.01 8.84 5.86
N ARG A 385 15.41 9.59 6.78
CA ARG A 385 15.91 9.74 8.14
C ARG A 385 14.74 9.77 9.11
N LEU A 386 14.80 8.92 10.12
CA LEU A 386 13.87 8.91 11.24
C LEU A 386 14.60 9.39 12.49
N ASP A 387 14.00 10.31 13.23
CA ASP A 387 14.49 10.77 14.51
C ASP A 387 13.58 10.22 15.60
N PHE A 388 14.17 9.58 16.63
CA PHE A 388 13.45 8.95 17.73
C PHE A 388 13.82 9.62 19.04
N ASN A 389 12.84 9.78 19.92
CA ASN A 389 13.04 10.21 21.30
C ASN A 389 12.11 9.43 22.22
N MET A 390 12.60 8.99 23.36
CA MET A 390 11.84 8.31 24.40
C MET A 390 12.33 8.76 25.76
N SER A 391 11.42 9.35 26.53
CA SER A 391 11.68 9.77 27.90
C SER A 391 11.49 8.61 28.89
N ASN A 392 12.05 8.76 30.09
CA ASN A 392 12.01 7.74 31.13
C ASN A 392 10.60 7.48 31.69
N ASP A 393 9.65 8.38 31.46
CA ASP A 393 8.24 8.24 31.83
C ASP A 393 7.43 7.43 30.79
N GLY A 394 8.08 6.90 29.75
CA GLY A 394 7.45 6.04 28.74
C GLY A 394 6.81 6.79 27.58
N HIS A 395 6.89 8.13 27.55
CA HIS A 395 6.53 8.89 26.36
C HIS A 395 7.60 8.73 25.27
N TRP A 396 7.16 8.47 24.04
CA TRP A 396 8.04 8.33 22.89
C TRP A 396 7.52 9.13 21.70
N GLN A 397 8.42 9.51 20.81
CA GLN A 397 8.16 10.27 19.61
C GLN A 397 9.08 9.80 18.48
N VAL A 398 8.51 9.60 17.29
CA VAL A 398 9.19 9.35 16.04
C VAL A 398 8.86 10.50 15.08
N THR A 399 9.89 11.13 14.54
CA THR A 399 9.74 12.22 13.58
C THR A 399 10.54 11.98 12.31
N SER A 400 10.13 12.61 11.21
CA SER A 400 10.91 12.68 9.97
C SER A 400 10.55 13.94 9.20
N THR A 401 11.52 14.84 9.00
CA THR A 401 11.27 16.10 8.29
C THR A 401 11.02 15.86 6.80
N ASP A 402 11.98 15.20 6.14
CA ASP A 402 11.93 14.97 4.69
C ASP A 402 11.16 13.70 4.29
N GLY A 403 10.73 12.91 5.28
CA GLY A 403 10.10 11.61 5.07
C GLY A 403 11.07 10.58 4.49
N ILE A 404 10.51 9.61 3.79
CA ILE A 404 11.25 8.66 2.95
C ILE A 404 11.08 9.11 1.50
N GLN A 405 12.15 9.11 0.71
CA GLN A 405 12.16 9.57 -0.68
C GLN A 405 12.43 8.42 -1.67
N PRO A 406 11.44 7.55 -1.95
CA PRO A 406 11.56 6.53 -2.98
C PRO A 406 11.68 7.11 -4.38
N HIS A 407 12.58 6.55 -5.16
CA HIS A 407 12.79 6.74 -6.58
C HIS A 407 12.60 5.38 -7.25
N LEU A 408 11.48 5.21 -7.96
CA LEU A 408 11.11 3.97 -8.61
C LEU A 408 11.32 4.08 -10.12
N ILE A 409 12.15 3.19 -10.67
CA ILE A 409 12.40 3.07 -12.10
C ILE A 409 11.66 1.84 -12.58
N LEU A 410 10.63 2.05 -13.41
CA LEU A 410 9.84 0.98 -14.00
C LEU A 410 10.28 0.77 -15.46
N GLY A 411 10.53 -0.49 -15.82
CA GLY A 411 10.75 -0.91 -17.20
C GLY A 411 9.44 -0.91 -18.00
N PRO A 412 9.52 -1.04 -19.34
CA PRO A 412 8.34 -0.99 -20.19
C PRO A 412 7.31 -2.07 -19.83
N TYR A 413 6.04 -1.71 -19.79
CA TYR A 413 4.93 -2.62 -19.46
C TYR A 413 3.86 -2.60 -20.53
N LEU A 414 3.58 -3.74 -21.18
CA LEU A 414 2.59 -3.83 -22.26
C LEU A 414 2.78 -2.73 -23.34
N GLY A 415 4.04 -2.35 -23.60
CA GLY A 415 4.43 -1.29 -24.54
C GLY A 415 4.41 0.15 -24.00
N TRP A 416 3.95 0.37 -22.76
CA TRP A 416 4.02 1.66 -22.08
C TRP A 416 5.40 1.88 -21.46
N GLN A 417 5.91 3.09 -21.60
CA GLN A 417 7.12 3.59 -20.94
C GLN A 417 6.72 4.64 -19.91
N THR A 418 7.37 4.62 -18.76
CA THR A 418 7.11 5.54 -17.64
C THR A 418 8.39 6.24 -17.24
N GLN A 419 8.34 7.55 -17.01
CA GLN A 419 9.46 8.25 -16.38
C GLN A 419 9.70 7.71 -14.95
N PRO A 420 10.93 7.82 -14.41
CA PRO A 420 11.20 7.47 -13.01
C PRO A 420 10.26 8.21 -12.07
N LEU A 421 9.58 7.46 -11.20
CA LEU A 421 8.64 8.01 -10.23
C LEU A 421 9.43 8.46 -8.99
N SER A 422 9.31 9.73 -8.64
CA SER A 422 9.83 10.25 -7.37
C SER A 422 8.66 10.39 -6.39
N LEU A 423 8.75 9.70 -5.26
CA LEU A 423 7.74 9.70 -4.20
C LEU A 423 8.30 10.36 -2.94
N THR A 424 7.41 10.89 -2.12
CA THR A 424 7.72 11.32 -0.76
C THR A 424 6.71 10.68 0.18
N LEU A 425 7.16 9.72 0.98
CA LEU A 425 6.34 9.00 1.94
C LEU A 425 6.51 9.66 3.30
N LEU A 426 5.40 9.99 3.94
CA LEU A 426 5.34 10.52 5.31
C LEU A 426 6.20 11.79 5.50
N PRO A 427 6.09 12.83 4.62
CA PRO A 427 6.77 14.09 4.85
C PRO A 427 6.27 14.72 6.16
N ASN A 428 7.18 15.30 6.95
CA ASN A 428 6.88 15.82 8.28
C ASN A 428 6.19 14.80 9.22
N LEU A 429 6.58 13.52 9.14
CA LEU A 429 6.11 12.49 10.06
C LEU A 429 6.29 12.97 11.50
N ASN A 430 5.24 12.86 12.31
CA ASN A 430 5.27 13.09 13.74
C ASN A 430 4.29 12.12 14.41
N VAL A 431 4.83 11.04 14.97
CA VAL A 431 4.08 10.02 15.69
C VAL A 431 4.58 10.03 17.12
N HIS A 432 3.68 10.11 18.09
CA HIS A 432 4.03 10.05 19.49
C HIS A 432 3.09 9.14 20.23
N GLY A 433 3.57 8.56 21.32
CA GLY A 433 2.76 7.67 22.12
C GLY A 433 3.27 7.52 23.53
N PHE A 434 2.49 6.83 24.32
CA PHE A 434 2.82 6.45 25.68
C PHE A 434 2.05 5.18 26.05
N THR A 435 2.45 4.56 27.15
CA THR A 435 1.70 3.43 27.73
C THR A 435 0.78 3.96 28.83
N ASP A 436 -0.51 3.68 28.74
CA ASP A 436 -1.47 4.09 29.75
C ASP A 436 -1.34 3.27 31.06
N GLU A 437 -2.06 3.66 32.11
CA GLU A 437 -2.05 2.96 33.41
C GLU A 437 -2.49 1.48 33.35
N ARG A 438 -3.09 1.04 32.23
CA ARG A 438 -3.55 -0.34 32.00
C ARG A 438 -2.55 -1.15 31.16
N GLY A 439 -1.42 -0.56 30.79
CA GLY A 439 -0.42 -1.21 29.94
C GLY A 439 -0.76 -1.19 28.44
N LEU A 440 -1.75 -0.40 28.01
CA LEU A 440 -2.14 -0.31 26.60
C LEU A 440 -1.41 0.85 25.90
N PRO A 441 -0.90 0.65 24.67
CA PRO A 441 -0.27 1.73 23.92
C PRO A 441 -1.34 2.71 23.42
N VAL A 442 -1.10 4.00 23.67
CA VAL A 442 -1.85 5.11 23.09
C VAL A 442 -0.93 5.81 22.12
N ILE A 443 -1.31 5.86 20.84
CA ILE A 443 -0.51 6.46 19.78
C ILE A 443 -1.34 7.53 19.08
N ASP A 444 -0.77 8.72 18.99
CA ASP A 444 -1.29 9.87 18.27
C ASP A 444 -0.32 10.17 17.11
N ALA A 445 -0.85 10.46 15.92
CA ALA A 445 -0.05 10.74 14.73
C ALA A 445 -0.62 11.92 13.96
N GLU A 446 0.26 12.79 13.46
CA GLU A 446 -0.11 13.78 12.45
C GLU A 446 -0.53 13.11 11.13
N PRO A 447 -1.21 13.84 10.21
CA PRO A 447 -1.65 13.26 8.95
C PRO A 447 -0.51 12.57 8.19
N LEU A 448 -0.76 11.32 7.81
CA LEU A 448 0.16 10.48 7.06
C LEU A 448 -0.04 10.73 5.57
N THR A 449 0.88 11.49 4.98
CA THR A 449 0.80 11.89 3.57
C THR A 449 1.71 11.03 2.69
N VAL A 450 1.25 10.69 1.50
CA VAL A 450 2.04 10.13 0.41
C VAL A 450 1.91 11.03 -0.80
N GLU A 451 3.04 11.48 -1.31
CA GLU A 451 3.12 12.34 -2.49
C GLU A 451 3.84 11.62 -3.63
N ILE A 452 3.32 11.84 -4.85
CA ILE A 452 3.96 11.39 -6.09
C ILE A 452 4.24 12.64 -6.91
N ALA A 453 5.50 12.86 -7.28
CA ALA A 453 5.91 13.96 -8.15
C ALA A 453 5.25 13.84 -9.54
N ALA A 454 5.32 14.91 -10.35
CA ALA A 454 4.82 14.85 -11.71
C ALA A 454 5.64 13.84 -12.54
N PHE A 455 4.97 13.04 -13.36
CA PHE A 455 5.58 12.03 -14.22
C PHE A 455 4.76 11.83 -15.50
N ASP A 456 5.43 11.41 -16.56
CA ASP A 456 4.77 11.09 -17.82
C ASP A 456 4.77 9.58 -18.09
N VAL A 457 3.72 9.12 -18.75
CA VAL A 457 3.56 7.74 -19.23
C VAL A 457 3.20 7.78 -20.71
N SER A 458 3.91 7.03 -21.55
CA SER A 458 3.73 7.10 -23.01
C SER A 458 3.83 5.75 -23.71
N GLN A 459 3.07 5.59 -24.80
CA GLN A 459 3.13 4.46 -25.72
C GLN A 459 2.89 4.97 -27.15
N GLY A 460 3.94 5.05 -27.97
CA GLY A 460 3.82 5.66 -29.30
C GLY A 460 3.40 7.13 -29.22
N ASP A 461 2.29 7.49 -29.89
CA ASP A 461 1.71 8.85 -29.87
C ASP A 461 0.76 9.10 -28.68
N ARG A 462 0.57 8.10 -27.80
CA ARG A 462 -0.23 8.22 -26.58
C ARG A 462 0.68 8.70 -25.46
N VAL A 463 0.34 9.83 -24.86
CA VAL A 463 1.10 10.45 -23.77
C VAL A 463 0.15 10.96 -22.70
N LEU A 464 0.36 10.50 -21.46
CA LEU A 464 -0.36 10.92 -20.27
C LEU A 464 0.59 11.69 -19.36
N HIS A 465 0.21 12.92 -19.02
CA HIS A 465 1.02 13.83 -18.21
C HIS A 465 0.46 13.92 -16.79
N PHE A 466 0.92 13.08 -15.86
CA PHE A 466 0.48 13.17 -14.47
C PHE A 466 1.18 14.35 -13.76
N LYS A 467 0.40 15.14 -13.03
CA LYS A 467 0.95 16.21 -12.17
C LYS A 467 1.18 15.66 -10.77
N ARG A 468 1.64 16.50 -9.84
CA ARG A 468 1.82 16.08 -8.44
C ARG A 468 0.48 15.56 -7.89
N ASN A 469 0.51 14.32 -7.42
CA ASN A 469 -0.61 13.62 -6.80
C ASN A 469 -0.31 13.41 -5.32
N GLU A 470 -1.36 13.35 -4.51
CA GLU A 470 -1.26 13.30 -3.06
C GLU A 470 -2.42 12.51 -2.49
N ILE A 471 -2.13 11.69 -1.47
CA ILE A 471 -3.12 11.11 -0.57
C ILE A 471 -2.66 11.38 0.85
N SER A 472 -3.56 11.89 1.69
CA SER A 472 -3.25 12.21 3.08
C SER A 472 -4.29 11.61 3.99
N CYS A 473 -3.90 10.77 4.93
CA CYS A 473 -4.81 10.14 5.88
C CYS A 473 -4.60 10.72 7.27
N GLU A 474 -5.68 11.15 7.93
CA GLU A 474 -5.66 11.61 9.31
C GLU A 474 -6.04 10.44 10.22
N PRO A 475 -5.07 9.81 10.89
CA PRO A 475 -5.36 8.64 11.70
C PRO A 475 -6.13 9.03 12.96
N ASP A 476 -7.11 8.21 13.33
CA ASP A 476 -7.72 8.26 14.66
C ASP A 476 -6.70 7.78 15.71
N ARG A 477 -7.02 8.01 17.00
CA ARG A 477 -6.23 7.47 18.12
C ARG A 477 -5.99 5.98 17.96
N LEU A 478 -4.74 5.58 17.73
CA LEU A 478 -4.39 4.18 17.56
C LEU A 478 -4.29 3.55 18.95
N SER A 479 -5.22 2.65 19.27
CA SER A 479 -5.33 2.04 20.59
C SER A 479 -5.70 0.54 20.54
N SER A 480 -5.70 -0.07 19.35
CA SER A 480 -6.19 -1.43 19.14
C SER A 480 -5.41 -2.18 18.05
N LEU A 481 -5.67 -3.50 17.95
CA LEU A 481 -5.17 -4.37 16.87
C LEU A 481 -5.75 -4.03 15.48
N MET A 482 -6.72 -3.11 15.38
CA MET A 482 -7.34 -2.67 14.11
C MET A 482 -6.61 -1.47 13.50
N LEU A 483 -5.29 -1.54 13.39
CA LEU A 483 -4.44 -0.44 12.93
C LEU A 483 -4.84 0.08 11.54
N LEU A 484 -5.20 -0.80 10.59
CA LEU A 484 -5.58 -0.40 9.23
C LEU A 484 -6.82 0.50 9.18
N ASP A 485 -7.86 0.18 9.96
CA ASP A 485 -9.10 0.98 10.02
C ASP A 485 -8.82 2.36 10.59
N GLN A 486 -8.00 2.44 11.63
CA GLN A 486 -7.67 3.70 12.29
C GLN A 486 -6.70 4.55 11.45
N LEU A 487 -5.91 3.93 10.56
CA LEU A 487 -4.97 4.61 9.66
C LEU A 487 -5.61 5.10 8.35
N LEU A 488 -6.57 4.35 7.79
CA LEU A 488 -7.16 4.61 6.47
C LEU A 488 -8.64 5.03 6.51
N GLY A 489 -9.19 5.23 7.72
CA GLY A 489 -10.59 5.58 7.92
C GLY A 489 -10.96 6.99 7.46
N ASN A 490 -10.00 7.92 7.44
CA ASN A 490 -10.21 9.30 7.00
C ASN A 490 -9.04 9.77 6.13
N CYS A 491 -9.18 9.70 4.82
CA CYS A 491 -8.17 10.14 3.88
C CYS A 491 -8.72 11.19 2.90
N GLU A 492 -7.90 12.17 2.54
CA GLU A 492 -8.15 13.12 1.46
C GLU A 492 -7.30 12.72 0.26
N MET A 493 -7.91 12.53 -0.90
CA MET A 493 -7.22 12.19 -2.15
C MET A 493 -7.19 13.40 -3.09
N LYS A 494 -6.07 13.59 -3.79
CA LYS A 494 -5.90 14.62 -4.82
C LYS A 494 -5.09 14.07 -5.99
N LEU A 495 -5.80 13.71 -7.05
CA LEU A 495 -5.23 13.22 -8.30
C LEU A 495 -5.33 14.30 -9.39
N ARG A 496 -4.29 14.44 -10.21
CA ARG A 496 -4.18 15.47 -11.24
C ARG A 496 -3.53 14.93 -12.50
N LEU A 497 -4.23 15.07 -13.61
CA LEU A 497 -3.76 14.84 -14.96
C LEU A 497 -3.65 16.20 -15.67
N GLY A 498 -2.50 16.49 -16.25
CA GLY A 498 -2.33 17.60 -17.18
C GLY A 498 -2.94 17.29 -18.54
N LYS A 499 -2.98 18.31 -19.41
CA LYS A 499 -3.33 18.10 -20.81
C LYS A 499 -2.48 16.97 -21.39
N SER A 500 -3.15 15.98 -21.97
CA SER A 500 -2.59 14.71 -22.44
C SER A 500 -3.07 14.42 -23.86
N LYS A 501 -2.58 13.36 -24.48
CA LYS A 501 -2.92 13.00 -25.86
C LYS A 501 -3.06 11.50 -26.00
N TRP A 502 -4.10 11.05 -26.70
CA TRP A 502 -4.33 9.65 -27.02
C TRP A 502 -4.43 9.48 -28.52
N ASP A 503 -3.32 9.11 -29.15
CA ASP A 503 -3.19 9.10 -30.61
C ASP A 503 -3.52 10.49 -31.19
N LEU A 504 -4.61 10.63 -31.94
CA LEU A 504 -5.05 11.93 -32.47
C LEU A 504 -5.91 12.74 -31.49
N TRP A 505 -6.40 12.12 -30.42
CA TRP A 505 -7.40 12.70 -29.54
C TRP A 505 -6.76 13.50 -28.39
N PRO A 506 -7.06 14.80 -28.24
CA PRO A 506 -6.63 15.57 -27.08
C PRO A 506 -7.39 15.11 -25.82
N ILE A 507 -6.67 14.87 -24.74
CA ILE A 507 -7.24 14.62 -23.40
C ILE A 507 -7.10 15.92 -22.58
N PRO A 508 -8.19 16.51 -22.09
CA PRO A 508 -8.12 17.74 -21.31
C PRO A 508 -7.43 17.52 -19.96
N ASP A 509 -7.02 18.62 -19.31
CA ASP A 509 -6.60 18.56 -17.92
C ASP A 509 -7.74 18.07 -17.02
N MET A 510 -7.41 17.28 -15.99
CA MET A 510 -8.36 16.70 -15.06
C MET A 510 -7.80 16.73 -13.64
N GLN A 511 -8.65 16.97 -12.67
CA GLN A 511 -8.35 16.89 -11.26
C GLN A 511 -9.49 16.17 -10.55
N ILE A 512 -9.16 15.15 -9.75
CA ILE A 512 -10.07 14.45 -8.87
C ILE A 512 -9.63 14.74 -7.45
N ASN A 513 -10.54 15.22 -6.60
CA ASN A 513 -10.26 15.42 -5.19
C ASN A 513 -11.46 15.19 -4.30
N GLY A 514 -11.21 14.73 -3.08
CA GLY A 514 -12.23 14.56 -2.05
C GLY A 514 -11.87 13.46 -1.06
N PRO A 515 -12.69 13.30 -0.01
CA PRO A 515 -12.46 12.30 1.01
C PRO A 515 -12.71 10.88 0.49
N ILE A 516 -11.90 9.95 0.98
CA ILE A 516 -12.02 8.51 0.83
C ILE A 516 -11.84 7.88 2.22
N ALA A 517 -12.73 6.97 2.57
CA ALA A 517 -12.69 6.21 3.81
C ALA A 517 -12.67 4.72 3.47
N ILE A 518 -11.68 4.01 4.00
CA ILE A 518 -11.54 2.57 3.82
C ILE A 518 -11.75 1.91 5.17
N THR A 519 -12.75 1.04 5.25
CA THR A 519 -12.96 0.15 6.41
C THR A 519 -12.55 -1.25 6.00
N TYR A 520 -11.73 -1.89 6.80
CA TYR A 520 -11.16 -3.22 6.60
C TYR A 520 -11.12 -4.00 7.92
N ASN A 521 -12.29 -4.45 8.37
CA ASN A 521 -12.41 -5.37 9.51
C ASN A 521 -13.03 -6.72 9.10
N PRO A 522 -12.95 -7.76 9.96
CA PRO A 522 -13.39 -9.11 9.60
C PRO A 522 -14.89 -9.24 9.27
N THR A 523 -15.73 -8.29 9.68
CA THR A 523 -17.18 -8.35 9.48
C THR A 523 -17.69 -7.33 8.45
N ARG A 524 -16.88 -6.34 8.08
CA ARG A 524 -17.23 -5.27 7.16
C ARG A 524 -15.98 -4.73 6.47
N GLN A 525 -15.94 -4.87 5.15
CA GLN A 525 -14.91 -4.26 4.32
C GLN A 525 -15.58 -3.37 3.27
N ARG A 526 -15.35 -2.06 3.34
CA ARG A 526 -16.06 -1.07 2.53
C ARG A 526 -15.15 0.07 2.12
N ILE A 527 -15.35 0.56 0.90
CA ILE A 527 -14.79 1.82 0.41
C ILE A 527 -15.94 2.83 0.30
N LEU A 528 -15.73 4.01 0.87
CA LEU A 528 -16.60 5.17 0.74
C LEU A 528 -15.81 6.33 0.15
N ALA A 529 -16.36 7.04 -0.84
CA ALA A 529 -15.69 8.20 -1.40
C ALA A 529 -16.68 9.26 -1.89
N ASP A 530 -16.43 10.52 -1.53
CA ASP A 530 -17.15 11.69 -2.05
C ASP A 530 -16.20 12.51 -2.92
N LEU A 531 -16.18 12.22 -4.22
CA LEU A 531 -15.17 12.77 -5.13
C LEU A 531 -15.74 13.93 -5.96
N LYS A 532 -14.93 14.96 -6.13
CA LYS A 532 -15.15 16.06 -7.07
C LYS A 532 -14.16 15.90 -8.21
N LEU A 533 -14.67 15.68 -9.41
CA LEU A 533 -13.90 15.68 -10.64
C LEU A 533 -14.11 17.02 -11.35
N SER A 534 -13.02 17.72 -11.63
CA SER A 534 -13.00 18.91 -12.46
C SER A 534 -12.10 18.67 -13.67
N ALA A 535 -12.57 19.00 -14.87
CA ALA A 535 -11.81 18.82 -16.09
C ALA A 535 -11.99 19.99 -17.05
N ALA A 536 -11.18 20.03 -18.11
CA ALA A 536 -11.29 20.97 -19.22
C ALA A 536 -11.30 22.44 -18.73
N LYS A 537 -10.19 22.90 -18.13
CA LYS A 537 -10.08 24.22 -17.48
C LYS A 537 -11.18 24.48 -16.42
N LYS A 538 -11.57 23.44 -15.68
CA LYS A 538 -12.65 23.45 -14.65
C LYS A 538 -14.05 23.77 -15.19
N GLN A 539 -14.26 23.66 -16.50
CA GLN A 539 -15.58 23.85 -17.11
C GLN A 539 -16.48 22.62 -16.92
N PHE A 540 -15.87 21.43 -16.82
CA PHE A 540 -16.58 20.20 -16.51
C PHE A 540 -16.45 19.91 -15.02
N ASN A 541 -17.55 19.87 -14.27
CA ASN A 541 -17.55 19.63 -12.83
C ASN A 541 -18.55 18.54 -12.44
N LEU A 542 -18.02 17.39 -12.03
CA LEU A 542 -18.77 16.20 -11.65
C LEU A 542 -18.58 15.94 -10.15
N ARG A 543 -19.68 15.77 -9.42
CA ARG A 543 -19.67 15.32 -8.03
C ARG A 543 -20.13 13.88 -7.98
N THR A 544 -19.49 13.06 -7.16
CA THR A 544 -19.81 11.64 -7.02
C THR A 544 -19.86 11.24 -5.56
N HIS A 545 -20.76 10.32 -5.22
CA HIS A 545 -20.76 9.57 -3.96
C HIS A 545 -20.65 8.10 -4.31
N VAL A 546 -19.62 7.42 -3.81
CA VAL A 546 -19.27 6.05 -4.17
C VAL A 546 -19.26 5.20 -2.91
N GLU A 547 -19.94 4.06 -2.96
CA GLU A 547 -19.94 3.02 -1.95
C GLU A 547 -19.59 1.68 -2.60
N HIS A 548 -18.65 0.94 -2.03
CA HIS A 548 -18.34 -0.41 -2.48
C HIS A 548 -18.11 -1.34 -1.28
N ASP A 549 -18.81 -2.47 -1.24
CA ASP A 549 -18.57 -3.56 -0.30
C ASP A 549 -17.59 -4.56 -0.92
N LEU A 550 -16.40 -4.67 -0.33
CA LEU A 550 -15.31 -5.51 -0.81
C LEU A 550 -15.57 -7.00 -0.60
N LEU A 551 -16.38 -7.38 0.39
CA LEU A 551 -16.71 -8.78 0.67
C LEU A 551 -17.77 -9.30 -0.30
N GLN A 552 -18.79 -8.49 -0.57
CA GLN A 552 -19.90 -8.86 -1.46
C GLN A 552 -19.63 -8.57 -2.93
N GLY A 553 -18.64 -7.72 -3.25
CA GLY A 553 -18.36 -7.27 -4.61
C GLY A 553 -19.45 -6.36 -5.17
N THR A 554 -20.31 -5.79 -4.32
CA THR A 554 -21.42 -4.92 -4.70
C THR A 554 -21.07 -3.46 -4.44
N GLY A 555 -21.68 -2.54 -5.17
CA GLY A 555 -21.48 -1.11 -4.92
C GLY A 555 -22.44 -0.23 -5.68
N SER A 556 -22.42 1.04 -5.34
CA SER A 556 -23.23 2.07 -5.96
C SER A 556 -22.46 3.38 -6.11
N MET A 557 -22.79 4.12 -7.15
CA MET A 557 -22.26 5.46 -7.43
C MET A 557 -23.40 6.39 -7.78
N GLN A 558 -23.62 7.40 -6.94
CA GLN A 558 -24.42 8.56 -7.31
C GLN A 558 -23.51 9.59 -7.97
N TRP A 559 -23.99 10.27 -9.00
CA TRP A 559 -23.25 11.36 -9.60
C TRP A 559 -24.13 12.51 -10.09
N HIS A 560 -23.54 13.70 -10.15
CA HIS A 560 -24.18 14.92 -10.62
C HIS A 560 -23.17 15.80 -11.36
N LEU A 561 -23.47 16.09 -12.63
CA LEU A 561 -22.72 16.97 -13.52
C LEU A 561 -23.39 18.35 -13.55
N ASN A 562 -22.67 19.37 -13.06
CA ASN A 562 -23.09 20.76 -13.22
C ASN A 562 -23.05 21.19 -14.68
N ASP A 563 -23.73 22.28 -15.02
CA ASP A 563 -23.75 22.85 -16.37
C ASP A 563 -22.33 23.09 -16.92
N ALA A 564 -21.95 22.28 -17.92
CA ALA A 564 -20.70 22.35 -18.63
C ALA A 564 -20.91 22.96 -20.03
N PRO A 565 -20.14 23.99 -20.44
CA PRO A 565 -20.30 24.59 -21.75
C PRO A 565 -19.89 23.62 -22.87
N LEU A 566 -20.73 23.52 -23.89
CA LEU A 566 -20.43 22.80 -25.14
C LEU A 566 -19.77 23.77 -26.13
N ASP A 567 -18.48 24.01 -25.90
CA ASP A 567 -17.64 24.92 -26.68
C ASP A 567 -16.19 24.43 -26.61
N TRP A 568 -15.61 24.05 -27.75
CA TRP A 568 -14.27 23.44 -27.78
C TRP A 568 -13.19 24.34 -27.20
N GLY A 569 -13.24 25.65 -27.41
CA GLY A 569 -12.22 26.58 -26.92
C GLY A 569 -12.32 26.81 -25.40
N LYS A 570 -13.54 26.90 -24.88
CA LYS A 570 -13.78 26.95 -23.42
C LYS A 570 -13.32 25.66 -22.75
N LEU A 571 -13.55 24.50 -23.37
CA LEU A 571 -13.09 23.20 -22.90
C LEU A 571 -11.57 22.98 -23.12
N GLY A 572 -10.91 23.84 -23.89
CA GLY A 572 -9.48 23.72 -24.20
C GLY A 572 -9.15 22.56 -25.13
N LEU A 573 -10.08 22.21 -26.01
CA LEU A 573 -10.08 21.11 -26.96
C LEU A 573 -10.18 21.62 -28.41
N ASP A 574 -9.44 22.68 -28.74
CA ASP A 574 -9.54 23.37 -30.03
C ASP A 574 -9.35 22.44 -31.25
N ASP A 575 -8.49 21.43 -31.12
CA ASP A 575 -8.22 20.44 -32.18
C ASP A 575 -9.45 19.58 -32.53
N MET A 576 -10.44 19.48 -31.62
CA MET A 576 -11.64 18.66 -31.84
C MET A 576 -12.47 19.15 -33.02
N ALA A 577 -12.46 20.45 -33.31
CA ALA A 577 -13.18 21.00 -34.46
C ALA A 577 -12.70 20.38 -35.79
N ASN A 578 -11.38 20.24 -35.96
CA ASN A 578 -10.79 19.65 -37.15
C ASN A 578 -10.93 18.12 -37.17
N LEU A 579 -10.81 17.46 -36.01
CA LEU A 579 -10.92 15.99 -35.91
C LEU A 579 -12.34 15.48 -36.16
N THR A 580 -13.34 16.21 -35.68
CA THR A 580 -14.75 15.80 -35.77
C THR A 580 -15.49 16.46 -36.92
N LYS A 581 -14.89 17.49 -37.54
CA LYS A 581 -15.56 18.43 -38.45
C LYS A 581 -16.76 19.15 -37.80
N VAL A 582 -16.92 19.06 -36.48
CA VAL A 582 -17.98 19.73 -35.71
C VAL A 582 -17.40 20.94 -35.02
N GLN A 583 -17.87 22.12 -35.36
CA GLN A 583 -17.62 23.33 -34.59
C GLN A 583 -18.75 23.53 -33.58
N LEU A 584 -18.42 23.56 -32.30
CA LEU A 584 -19.37 23.89 -31.24
C LEU A 584 -19.42 25.40 -31.03
N LEU A 585 -20.59 25.99 -31.19
CA LEU A 585 -20.82 27.44 -31.07
C LEU A 585 -21.43 27.82 -29.71
N GLY A 586 -21.96 26.85 -28.96
CA GLY A 586 -22.50 27.05 -27.63
C GLY A 586 -23.50 25.99 -27.20
N GLY A 587 -23.92 26.07 -25.93
CA GLY A 587 -24.84 25.14 -25.29
C GLY A 587 -24.33 24.72 -23.91
N LEU A 588 -25.17 24.04 -23.14
CA LEU A 588 -24.84 23.52 -21.81
C LEU A 588 -25.14 22.02 -21.76
N LEU A 589 -24.22 21.25 -21.17
CA LEU A 589 -24.38 19.84 -20.85
C LEU A 589 -24.52 19.68 -19.33
N SER A 590 -25.55 18.99 -18.90
CA SER A 590 -25.82 18.68 -17.49
C SER A 590 -26.30 17.24 -17.35
N GLY A 591 -26.28 16.71 -16.13
CA GLY A 591 -26.79 15.36 -15.91
C GLY A 591 -26.66 14.88 -14.49
N GLN A 592 -27.31 13.76 -14.21
CA GLN A 592 -27.21 13.08 -12.93
C GLN A 592 -27.66 11.63 -13.07
N GLY A 593 -27.22 10.79 -12.16
CA GLY A 593 -27.65 9.40 -12.17
C GLY A 593 -27.12 8.59 -11.00
N TRP A 594 -27.52 7.34 -11.02
CA TRP A 594 -27.11 6.28 -10.13
C TRP A 594 -26.58 5.12 -10.97
N ILE A 595 -25.53 4.47 -10.50
CA ILE A 595 -24.95 3.30 -11.13
C ILE A 595 -24.73 2.29 -10.01
N ASP A 596 -25.47 1.18 -10.05
CA ASP A 596 -25.22 0.04 -9.18
C ASP A 596 -24.39 -1.01 -9.92
N TRP A 597 -23.56 -1.74 -9.20
CA TRP A 597 -22.83 -2.87 -9.76
C TRP A 597 -22.75 -4.05 -8.80
N GLN A 598 -22.59 -5.23 -9.40
CA GLN A 598 -22.22 -6.46 -8.73
C GLN A 598 -21.13 -7.14 -9.57
N GLY A 599 -19.97 -7.38 -8.97
CA GLY A 599 -18.82 -7.99 -9.64
C GLY A 599 -18.32 -9.25 -8.93
N PRO A 600 -17.11 -9.70 -9.29
CA PRO A 600 -16.41 -10.78 -8.61
C PRO A 600 -16.33 -10.58 -7.10
N ASN A 601 -16.50 -11.67 -6.35
CA ASN A 601 -16.30 -11.68 -4.90
C ASN A 601 -15.69 -13.02 -4.45
N ALA A 602 -15.45 -13.19 -3.15
CA ALA A 602 -14.82 -14.39 -2.62
C ALA A 602 -15.63 -15.68 -2.87
N GLU A 603 -16.96 -15.59 -2.98
CA GLU A 603 -17.85 -16.73 -3.24
C GLU A 603 -17.99 -17.06 -4.73
N ASN A 604 -17.83 -16.04 -5.60
CA ASN A 604 -17.94 -16.16 -7.05
C ASN A 604 -16.87 -15.31 -7.75
N PRO A 605 -15.61 -15.77 -7.80
CA PRO A 605 -14.50 -15.02 -8.36
C PRO A 605 -14.57 -14.86 -9.89
N ASP A 606 -15.30 -15.75 -10.57
CA ASP A 606 -15.47 -15.72 -12.03
C ASP A 606 -16.74 -14.93 -12.47
N ALA A 607 -17.43 -14.25 -11.54
CA ALA A 607 -18.63 -13.49 -11.86
C ALA A 607 -18.32 -12.34 -12.83
N GLU A 608 -19.11 -12.21 -13.90
CA GLU A 608 -19.04 -11.02 -14.76
C GLU A 608 -19.63 -9.79 -14.04
N TRP A 609 -19.12 -8.61 -14.37
CA TRP A 609 -19.65 -7.34 -13.85
C TRP A 609 -21.07 -7.09 -14.36
N ASN A 610 -22.03 -7.10 -13.44
CA ASN A 610 -23.41 -6.73 -13.71
C ASN A 610 -23.63 -5.27 -13.33
N ILE A 611 -23.71 -4.38 -14.32
CA ILE A 611 -23.88 -2.93 -14.12
C ILE A 611 -25.33 -2.52 -14.39
N THR A 612 -25.93 -1.79 -13.46
CA THR A 612 -27.31 -1.29 -13.51
C THR A 612 -27.32 0.24 -13.42
N PRO A 613 -27.30 0.95 -14.56
CA PRO A 613 -27.42 2.41 -14.58
C PRO A 613 -28.88 2.85 -14.51
N ASP A 614 -29.12 3.99 -13.86
CA ASP A 614 -30.29 4.87 -14.02
C ASP A 614 -29.78 6.32 -14.07
N THR A 615 -29.55 6.79 -15.29
CA THR A 615 -28.87 8.07 -15.54
C THR A 615 -29.60 8.91 -16.57
N MET A 616 -29.52 10.23 -16.38
CA MET A 616 -30.07 11.23 -17.28
C MET A 616 -28.99 12.25 -17.67
N LEU A 617 -28.85 12.48 -18.98
CA LEU A 617 -28.04 13.54 -19.56
C LEU A 617 -28.94 14.51 -20.32
N ARG A 618 -28.61 15.80 -20.25
CA ARG A 618 -29.32 16.86 -20.94
C ARG A 618 -28.35 17.84 -21.56
N ALA A 619 -28.53 18.11 -22.85
CA ALA A 619 -27.89 19.20 -23.56
C ALA A 619 -28.95 20.27 -23.86
N ASP A 620 -28.73 21.52 -23.48
CA ASP A 620 -29.64 22.63 -23.73
C ASP A 620 -28.97 23.71 -24.59
N GLY A 621 -29.72 24.25 -25.56
CA GLY A 621 -29.29 25.37 -26.40
C GLY A 621 -28.03 25.08 -27.23
N PHE A 622 -27.84 23.83 -27.66
CA PHE A 622 -26.73 23.40 -28.50
C PHE A 622 -26.78 24.07 -29.87
N ASN A 623 -25.67 24.68 -30.26
CA ASN A 623 -25.46 25.27 -31.57
C ASN A 623 -24.18 24.72 -32.16
N ALA A 624 -24.22 24.27 -33.41
CA ALA A 624 -23.04 23.69 -34.05
C ALA A 624 -23.06 23.83 -35.57
N LEU A 625 -21.87 23.76 -36.16
CA LEU A 625 -21.65 23.60 -37.59
C LEU A 625 -21.00 22.24 -37.84
N TYR A 626 -21.54 21.47 -38.76
CA TYR A 626 -20.96 20.19 -39.18
C TYR A 626 -20.46 20.28 -40.62
N ASP A 627 -19.17 19.98 -40.83
CA ASP A 627 -18.46 19.95 -42.11
C ASP A 627 -18.67 21.21 -42.97
N ASN A 628 -18.88 22.36 -42.34
CA ASN A 628 -19.29 23.63 -42.97
C ASN A 628 -20.46 23.46 -43.98
N SER A 629 -21.30 22.46 -43.75
CA SER A 629 -22.38 22.07 -44.64
C SER A 629 -23.74 22.11 -43.99
N MET A 630 -23.76 21.94 -42.68
CA MET A 630 -24.97 21.81 -41.91
C MET A 630 -24.86 22.68 -40.66
N ALA A 631 -25.84 23.57 -40.47
CA ALA A 631 -25.96 24.38 -39.28
C ALA A 631 -27.09 23.87 -38.38
N LEU A 632 -26.78 23.75 -37.10
CA LEU A 632 -27.68 23.34 -36.03
C LEU A 632 -27.88 24.53 -35.09
N GLU A 633 -29.12 24.99 -34.92
CA GLU A 633 -29.46 26.08 -34.01
C GLU A 633 -30.53 25.68 -32.99
N GLU A 634 -30.33 26.07 -31.72
CA GLU A 634 -31.25 25.90 -30.60
C GLU A 634 -31.65 24.44 -30.34
N TRP A 635 -30.67 23.54 -30.37
CA TRP A 635 -30.90 22.12 -30.14
C TRP A 635 -30.91 21.78 -28.66
N ASN A 636 -31.87 20.96 -28.25
CA ASN A 636 -31.94 20.39 -26.92
C ASN A 636 -32.04 18.87 -27.04
N ALA A 637 -31.27 18.15 -26.23
CA ALA A 637 -31.29 16.70 -26.17
C ALA A 637 -31.43 16.25 -24.73
N MET A 638 -32.23 15.21 -24.51
CA MET A 638 -32.43 14.57 -23.22
C MET A 638 -32.31 13.07 -23.42
N LEU A 639 -31.37 12.44 -22.73
CA LEU A 639 -31.08 11.02 -22.81
C LEU A 639 -31.25 10.42 -21.42
N ALA A 640 -32.03 9.35 -21.29
CA ALA A 640 -32.15 8.59 -20.06
C ALA A 640 -31.80 7.12 -20.32
N LEU A 641 -30.75 6.62 -19.67
CA LEU A 641 -30.30 5.23 -19.79
C LEU A 641 -30.66 4.49 -18.50
N ARG A 642 -31.40 3.39 -18.66
CA ARG A 642 -31.85 2.53 -17.57
C ARG A 642 -31.58 1.07 -17.87
N ARG A 643 -31.33 0.27 -16.85
CA ARG A 643 -31.32 -1.19 -16.99
C ARG A 643 -32.16 -1.86 -15.90
N PRO A 644 -33.39 -2.28 -16.20
CA PRO A 644 -34.16 -3.11 -15.28
C PRO A 644 -33.37 -4.38 -14.90
N GLN A 645 -33.47 -4.86 -13.65
CA GLN A 645 -32.64 -5.96 -13.14
C GLN A 645 -32.63 -7.18 -14.08
N GLY A 646 -31.43 -7.55 -14.54
CA GLY A 646 -31.21 -8.70 -15.42
C GLY A 646 -31.71 -8.54 -16.86
N GLY A 647 -32.20 -7.36 -17.24
CA GLY A 647 -32.73 -7.06 -18.57
C GLY A 647 -31.77 -6.31 -19.49
N ASP A 648 -32.31 -5.96 -20.65
CA ASP A 648 -31.67 -5.10 -21.64
C ASP A 648 -31.55 -3.65 -21.12
N TYR A 649 -30.56 -2.92 -21.63
CA TYR A 649 -30.48 -1.48 -21.47
C TYR A 649 -31.58 -0.82 -22.29
N LEU A 650 -32.24 0.16 -21.67
CA LEU A 650 -33.27 1.00 -22.27
C LEU A 650 -32.75 2.43 -22.31
N LEU A 651 -32.60 2.98 -23.50
CA LEU A 651 -32.22 4.37 -23.74
C LEU A 651 -33.42 5.14 -24.29
N ASP A 652 -34.03 5.97 -23.44
CA ASP A 652 -35.04 6.93 -23.86
C ASP A 652 -34.33 8.21 -24.32
N ALA A 653 -34.63 8.69 -25.53
CA ALA A 653 -34.05 9.90 -26.08
C ALA A 653 -35.14 10.84 -26.58
N GLN A 654 -35.01 12.12 -26.24
CA GLN A 654 -35.79 13.22 -26.83
C GLN A 654 -34.79 14.23 -27.38
N VAL A 655 -34.91 14.54 -28.66
CA VAL A 655 -34.11 15.56 -29.34
C VAL A 655 -35.06 16.57 -29.96
N SER A 656 -34.75 17.85 -29.79
CA SER A 656 -35.50 18.94 -30.39
C SER A 656 -34.55 20.01 -30.92
N GLY A 657 -34.94 20.72 -31.96
CA GLY A 657 -34.11 21.77 -32.55
C GLY A 657 -34.96 22.87 -33.15
N GLY A 658 -34.54 24.12 -32.94
CA GLY A 658 -35.18 25.29 -33.55
C GLY A 658 -35.00 25.29 -35.07
N LYS A 659 -33.76 25.03 -35.54
CA LYS A 659 -33.43 25.01 -36.96
C LYS A 659 -32.30 24.01 -37.29
N LEU A 660 -32.43 23.37 -38.45
CA LEU A 660 -31.38 22.65 -39.16
C LEU A 660 -31.32 23.19 -40.57
N ASP A 661 -30.14 23.61 -41.02
CA ASP A 661 -29.97 24.16 -42.35
C ASP A 661 -28.85 23.42 -43.08
N ASN A 662 -29.20 22.68 -44.12
CA ASN A 662 -28.28 21.98 -45.02
C ASN A 662 -28.47 22.45 -46.48
N GLY A 663 -28.99 23.66 -46.69
CA GLY A 663 -29.44 24.17 -47.99
C GLY A 663 -30.95 24.42 -47.99
N ILE A 664 -31.72 23.52 -47.36
CA ILE A 664 -33.15 23.70 -47.08
C ILE A 664 -33.35 23.73 -45.56
N ALA A 665 -33.96 24.79 -45.05
CA ALA A 665 -34.18 24.95 -43.61
C ALA A 665 -35.31 24.06 -43.10
N LEU A 666 -34.96 23.11 -42.23
CA LEU A 666 -35.89 22.39 -41.37
C LEU A 666 -36.07 23.17 -40.06
N LYS A 667 -37.30 23.30 -39.57
CA LYS A 667 -37.62 24.06 -38.35
C LYS A 667 -38.50 23.27 -37.41
N ASN A 668 -38.50 23.62 -36.12
CA ASN A 668 -39.38 23.00 -35.11
C ASN A 668 -39.26 21.46 -35.11
N ILE A 669 -38.03 20.98 -35.07
CA ILE A 669 -37.70 19.56 -35.10
C ILE A 669 -37.97 18.97 -33.71
N LEU A 670 -38.67 17.84 -33.65
CA LEU A 670 -38.78 17.01 -32.46
C LEU A 670 -38.64 15.55 -32.90
N ALA A 671 -37.88 14.77 -32.14
CA ALA A 671 -37.81 13.33 -32.25
C ALA A 671 -37.80 12.71 -30.85
N ARG A 672 -38.60 11.66 -30.65
CA ARG A 672 -38.61 10.85 -29.44
C ARG A 672 -38.46 9.38 -29.79
N SER A 673 -37.54 8.73 -29.11
CA SER A 673 -37.24 7.33 -29.34
C SER A 673 -36.96 6.58 -28.05
N GLN A 674 -37.23 5.28 -28.08
CA GLN A 674 -36.77 4.34 -27.08
C GLN A 674 -35.91 3.29 -27.78
N THR A 675 -34.71 3.05 -27.25
CA THR A 675 -33.77 2.07 -27.79
C THR A 675 -33.55 0.95 -26.78
N ARG A 676 -33.66 -0.29 -27.23
CA ARG A 676 -33.33 -1.49 -26.44
C ARG A 676 -32.01 -2.06 -26.92
N ILE A 677 -31.07 -2.23 -25.99
CA ILE A 677 -29.73 -2.75 -26.24
C ILE A 677 -29.50 -3.94 -25.28
N PRO A 678 -29.23 -5.16 -25.78
CA PRO A 678 -28.94 -6.31 -24.93
C PRO A 678 -27.65 -6.10 -24.13
N ALA A 679 -27.50 -6.85 -23.05
CA ALA A 679 -26.38 -6.69 -22.11
C ALA A 679 -24.99 -6.87 -22.75
N ASP A 680 -24.91 -7.65 -23.83
CA ASP A 680 -23.70 -7.93 -24.60
C ASP A 680 -23.42 -6.90 -25.72
N PHE A 681 -24.27 -5.87 -25.85
CA PHE A 681 -24.19 -4.82 -26.87
C PHE A 681 -24.18 -5.35 -28.32
N SER A 682 -24.71 -6.56 -28.55
CA SER A 682 -24.67 -7.23 -29.86
C SER A 682 -25.54 -6.58 -30.94
N TYR A 683 -26.60 -5.86 -30.56
CA TYR A 683 -27.48 -5.14 -31.49
C TYR A 683 -28.24 -3.99 -30.80
N ALA A 684 -28.98 -3.18 -31.56
CA ALA A 684 -29.88 -2.17 -31.05
C ALA A 684 -31.23 -2.22 -31.78
N LEU A 685 -32.32 -2.16 -31.00
CA LEU A 685 -33.68 -2.00 -31.51
C LEU A 685 -34.18 -0.61 -31.14
N VAL A 686 -34.37 0.25 -32.13
CA VAL A 686 -34.78 1.65 -31.93
C VAL A 686 -36.23 1.81 -32.38
N ASP A 687 -37.10 2.23 -31.45
CA ASP A 687 -38.47 2.62 -31.73
C ASP A 687 -38.58 4.15 -31.67
N ILE A 688 -38.70 4.82 -32.82
CA ILE A 688 -38.96 6.28 -32.90
C ILE A 688 -40.46 6.46 -33.01
N TYR A 689 -41.12 6.83 -31.90
CA TYR A 689 -42.58 6.89 -31.82
C TYR A 689 -43.15 8.28 -32.13
N GLU A 690 -42.31 9.30 -32.15
CA GLU A 690 -42.68 10.66 -32.55
C GLU A 690 -41.50 11.29 -33.27
N MET A 691 -41.71 11.75 -34.51
CA MET A 691 -40.77 12.63 -35.19
C MET A 691 -41.53 13.57 -36.12
N HIS A 692 -41.23 14.86 -36.01
CA HIS A 692 -41.81 15.88 -36.88
C HIS A 692 -40.85 17.03 -37.13
N THR A 693 -41.01 17.70 -38.27
CA THR A 693 -40.31 18.93 -38.62
C THR A 693 -41.10 19.76 -39.62
N ASP A 694 -41.00 21.08 -39.54
CA ASP A 694 -41.52 22.00 -40.53
C ASP A 694 -40.51 22.16 -41.67
N ILE A 695 -40.98 22.09 -42.92
CA ILE A 695 -40.16 22.22 -44.13
C ILE A 695 -41.02 22.77 -45.27
N LEU A 696 -40.48 23.71 -46.07
CA LEU A 696 -41.12 24.28 -47.26
C LEU A 696 -42.58 24.71 -47.04
N GLY A 697 -42.85 25.37 -45.91
CA GLY A 697 -44.17 25.87 -45.52
C GLY A 697 -45.17 24.81 -45.07
N GLY A 698 -44.80 23.54 -45.09
CA GLY A 698 -45.57 22.41 -44.57
C GLY A 698 -44.83 21.68 -43.45
N ARG A 699 -45.19 20.42 -43.22
CA ARG A 699 -44.66 19.59 -42.14
C ARG A 699 -44.45 18.14 -42.55
N VAL A 700 -43.34 17.57 -42.13
CA VAL A 700 -43.05 16.14 -42.19
C VAL A 700 -43.44 15.53 -40.85
N TYR A 701 -44.14 14.40 -40.90
CA TYR A 701 -44.38 13.52 -39.75
C TYR A 701 -43.95 12.12 -40.10
N THR A 702 -43.40 11.38 -39.14
CA THR A 702 -43.17 9.95 -39.30
C THR A 702 -44.15 9.18 -38.41
N PRO A 703 -44.82 8.13 -38.93
CA PRO A 703 -45.35 7.06 -38.08
C PRO A 703 -44.24 6.41 -37.25
N LEU A 704 -44.60 5.44 -36.40
CA LEU A 704 -43.63 4.64 -35.64
C LEU A 704 -42.55 4.05 -36.57
N ILE A 705 -41.30 4.46 -36.39
CA ILE A 705 -40.14 3.88 -37.07
C ILE A 705 -39.56 2.80 -36.17
N ARG A 706 -39.38 1.59 -36.72
CA ARG A 706 -38.68 0.50 -36.04
C ARG A 706 -37.40 0.20 -36.80
N TYR A 707 -36.27 0.47 -36.17
CA TYR A 707 -34.96 0.16 -36.72
C TYR A 707 -34.34 -1.01 -35.95
N ASP A 708 -33.83 -1.99 -36.71
CA ASP A 708 -33.13 -3.16 -36.19
C ASP A 708 -31.72 -3.18 -36.81
N SER A 709 -30.70 -2.99 -35.97
CA SER A 709 -29.30 -2.92 -36.42
C SER A 709 -28.78 -4.23 -37.01
N ARG A 710 -29.50 -5.35 -36.83
CA ARG A 710 -29.15 -6.65 -37.43
C ARG A 710 -29.63 -6.77 -38.87
N LYS A 711 -30.49 -5.86 -39.32
CA LYS A 711 -30.97 -5.81 -40.70
C LYS A 711 -30.13 -4.80 -41.48
N GLU A 712 -29.54 -5.26 -42.57
CA GLU A 712 -28.88 -4.38 -43.54
C GLU A 712 -29.88 -3.42 -44.20
N ILE A 713 -31.15 -3.83 -44.31
CA ILE A 713 -32.23 -3.05 -44.90
C ILE A 713 -33.32 -2.78 -43.87
N ASN A 714 -33.58 -1.51 -43.59
CA ASN A 714 -34.68 -1.05 -42.73
C ASN A 714 -35.62 -0.16 -43.56
N ALA A 715 -36.93 -0.22 -43.33
CA ALA A 715 -37.90 0.56 -44.10
C ALA A 715 -38.98 1.17 -43.22
N PHE A 716 -39.38 2.41 -43.54
CA PHE A 716 -40.42 3.15 -42.85
C PHE A 716 -41.04 4.20 -43.77
N GLY A 717 -42.28 4.61 -43.50
CA GLY A 717 -42.93 5.69 -44.26
C GLY A 717 -42.69 7.05 -43.61
N ILE A 718 -42.63 8.11 -44.41
CA ILE A 718 -42.76 9.49 -43.95
C ILE A 718 -43.99 10.13 -44.60
N ARG A 719 -44.76 10.91 -43.85
CA ARG A 719 -45.91 11.66 -44.33
C ARG A 719 -45.52 13.13 -44.48
N LEU A 720 -45.84 13.69 -45.63
CA LEU A 720 -45.67 15.10 -45.96
C LEU A 720 -47.07 15.73 -45.93
N ASP A 721 -47.25 16.73 -45.08
CA ASP A 721 -48.50 17.46 -44.94
C ASP A 721 -48.28 18.94 -45.29
N HIS A 722 -49.10 19.49 -46.19
CA HIS A 722 -49.15 20.89 -46.55
C HIS A 722 -47.87 21.52 -47.15
N ILE A 723 -47.08 20.76 -47.92
CA ILE A 723 -45.87 21.30 -48.57
C ILE A 723 -46.26 22.35 -49.61
N GLN A 724 -45.73 23.57 -49.50
CA GLN A 724 -46.13 24.68 -50.36
C GLN A 724 -45.24 24.73 -51.61
N LEU A 725 -45.85 24.59 -52.79
CA LEU A 725 -45.13 24.70 -54.06
C LEU A 725 -44.46 26.06 -54.27
N SER A 726 -45.03 27.12 -53.67
CA SER A 726 -44.44 28.45 -53.70
C SER A 726 -43.13 28.54 -52.93
N GLU A 727 -42.93 27.74 -51.88
CA GLU A 727 -41.66 27.68 -51.15
C GLU A 727 -40.63 26.84 -51.93
N LEU A 728 -41.06 25.79 -52.62
CA LEU A 728 -40.20 25.01 -53.49
C LEU A 728 -39.68 25.85 -54.67
N ALA A 729 -40.56 26.62 -55.32
CA ALA A 729 -40.18 27.50 -56.43
C ALA A 729 -39.18 28.60 -56.02
N LYS A 730 -39.22 29.05 -54.76
CA LYS A 730 -38.27 30.05 -54.24
C LYS A 730 -36.86 29.52 -54.05
N LEU A 731 -36.65 28.20 -53.97
CA LEU A 731 -35.30 27.63 -53.85
C LEU A 731 -34.45 27.96 -55.08
N GLU A 732 -35.08 28.06 -56.26
CA GLU A 732 -34.43 28.45 -57.51
C GLU A 732 -35.09 29.72 -58.07
N ALA A 733 -35.06 30.82 -57.32
CA ALA A 733 -35.72 32.07 -57.72
C ALA A 733 -35.32 32.59 -59.12
N ASP A 734 -34.11 32.29 -59.57
CA ASP A 734 -33.57 32.69 -60.89
C ASP A 734 -34.07 31.80 -62.05
N SER A 735 -34.75 30.68 -61.76
CA SER A 735 -35.30 29.76 -62.78
C SER A 735 -36.50 30.34 -63.55
N GLY A 736 -37.08 31.45 -63.08
CA GLY A 736 -38.27 32.05 -63.66
C GLY A 736 -39.56 31.23 -63.47
N ILE A 737 -39.55 30.27 -62.53
CA ILE A 737 -40.71 29.45 -62.17
C ILE A 737 -41.45 30.12 -61.00
N ASN A 738 -42.74 30.40 -61.18
CA ASN A 738 -43.68 30.67 -60.09
C ASN A 738 -44.69 29.54 -60.02
N ALA A 739 -44.78 28.88 -58.87
CA ALA A 739 -45.76 27.83 -58.62
C ALA A 739 -46.56 28.14 -57.35
N SER A 740 -47.84 27.80 -57.34
CA SER A 740 -48.70 27.84 -56.16
C SER A 740 -49.45 26.52 -56.01
N GLY A 741 -49.93 26.25 -54.80
CA GLY A 741 -50.62 25.02 -54.44
C GLY A 741 -49.94 24.31 -53.28
N VAL A 742 -50.63 23.31 -52.76
CA VAL A 742 -50.25 22.59 -51.54
C VAL A 742 -50.19 21.10 -51.85
N LEU A 743 -49.08 20.44 -51.49
CA LEU A 743 -48.86 19.01 -51.70
C LEU A 743 -48.95 18.23 -50.39
N ASP A 744 -49.59 17.08 -50.45
CA ASP A 744 -49.62 16.08 -49.38
C ASP A 744 -49.21 14.71 -49.95
N GLY A 745 -48.60 13.85 -49.14
CA GLY A 745 -48.28 12.50 -49.60
C GLY A 745 -47.50 11.66 -48.60
N MET A 746 -47.11 10.47 -49.05
CA MET A 746 -46.36 9.50 -48.25
C MET A 746 -45.18 8.98 -49.07
N LEU A 747 -43.98 9.02 -48.49
CA LEU A 747 -42.76 8.50 -49.10
C LEU A 747 -42.29 7.27 -48.31
N PRO A 748 -42.15 6.09 -48.93
CA PRO A 748 -41.48 4.96 -48.33
C PRO A 748 -39.97 5.19 -48.35
N ILE A 749 -39.35 5.28 -47.19
CA ILE A 749 -37.90 5.35 -47.03
C ILE A 749 -37.38 3.93 -46.80
N VAL A 750 -36.34 3.56 -47.55
CA VAL A 750 -35.57 2.34 -47.34
C VAL A 750 -34.14 2.76 -47.02
N LEU A 751 -33.63 2.37 -45.85
CA LEU A 751 -32.25 2.55 -45.45
C LEU A 751 -31.47 1.30 -45.85
N THR A 752 -30.43 1.47 -46.66
CA THR A 752 -29.46 0.42 -47.04
C THR A 752 -28.05 0.83 -46.61
N PRO A 753 -27.04 -0.06 -46.71
CA PRO A 753 -25.65 0.29 -46.42
C PRO A 753 -25.10 1.42 -47.31
N GLU A 754 -25.62 1.58 -48.54
CA GLU A 754 -25.25 2.65 -49.46
C GLU A 754 -25.88 4.00 -49.08
N GLY A 755 -27.01 4.00 -48.38
CA GLY A 755 -27.69 5.21 -47.92
C GLY A 755 -29.22 5.09 -47.92
N PRO A 756 -29.94 6.18 -47.62
CA PRO A 756 -31.39 6.23 -47.75
C PRO A 756 -31.80 6.22 -49.23
N MET A 757 -32.90 5.56 -49.55
CA MET A 757 -33.53 5.57 -50.88
C MET A 757 -35.05 5.68 -50.76
N VAL A 758 -35.68 6.19 -51.82
CA VAL A 758 -37.13 6.18 -52.01
C VAL A 758 -37.43 5.38 -53.27
N PRO A 759 -37.84 4.11 -53.16
CA PRO A 759 -38.09 3.27 -54.35
C PRO A 759 -39.28 3.77 -55.19
N GLY A 760 -40.21 4.51 -54.57
CA GLY A 760 -41.39 5.08 -55.23
C GLY A 760 -42.36 5.67 -54.22
N GLY A 761 -42.36 6.99 -54.07
CA GLY A 761 -43.32 7.74 -53.25
C GLY A 761 -44.23 8.63 -54.11
N ASN A 762 -45.39 9.01 -53.58
CA ASN A 762 -46.34 9.84 -54.31
C ASN A 762 -46.73 11.08 -53.50
N LEU A 763 -46.77 12.24 -54.16
CA LEU A 763 -47.36 13.48 -53.65
C LEU A 763 -48.55 13.89 -54.52
N PHE A 764 -49.57 14.48 -53.90
CA PHE A 764 -50.78 14.93 -54.55
C PHE A 764 -51.05 16.38 -54.18
N ALA A 765 -51.49 17.19 -55.15
CA ALA A 765 -51.98 18.51 -54.83
C ALA A 765 -53.37 18.46 -54.21
N ARG A 766 -53.56 19.28 -53.18
CA ARG A 766 -54.85 19.48 -52.52
C ARG A 766 -55.75 20.40 -53.34
N ASP A 767 -57.06 20.12 -53.31
CA ASP A 767 -58.08 21.02 -53.89
C ASP A 767 -57.95 22.44 -53.32
N PRO A 768 -58.12 23.50 -54.14
CA PRO A 768 -58.58 23.50 -55.54
C PRO A 768 -57.45 23.35 -56.60
N GLY A 769 -56.25 22.93 -56.22
CA GLY A 769 -55.07 22.92 -57.09
C GLY A 769 -54.27 24.24 -57.00
N GLY A 770 -53.69 24.68 -58.12
CA GLY A 770 -52.77 25.81 -58.13
C GLY A 770 -52.42 26.33 -59.53
N ILE A 771 -51.39 27.17 -59.58
CA ILE A 771 -50.93 27.83 -60.82
C ILE A 771 -49.45 27.54 -61.02
N ILE A 772 -49.05 27.24 -62.25
CA ILE A 772 -47.65 27.21 -62.68
C ILE A 772 -47.45 28.27 -63.76
N GLN A 773 -46.43 29.10 -63.57
CA GLN A 773 -46.00 30.12 -64.52
C GLN A 773 -44.52 29.95 -64.75
N TYR A 774 -44.14 29.52 -65.96
CA TYR A 774 -42.75 29.41 -66.36
C TYR A 774 -42.38 30.55 -67.30
N ARG A 775 -41.61 31.52 -66.81
CA ARG A 775 -41.19 32.71 -67.55
C ARG A 775 -39.70 32.95 -67.33
N SER A 776 -38.88 32.27 -68.10
CA SER A 776 -37.41 32.39 -68.05
C SER A 776 -36.85 32.84 -69.40
N SER A 777 -35.67 33.45 -69.40
CA SER A 777 -34.94 33.79 -70.63
C SER A 777 -34.61 32.55 -71.46
N ALA A 778 -34.36 31.42 -70.79
CA ALA A 778 -34.19 30.11 -71.41
C ALA A 778 -35.50 29.60 -72.05
N GLY A 779 -36.65 29.78 -71.39
CA GLY A 779 -37.97 29.43 -71.91
C GLY A 779 -38.32 30.21 -73.18
N GLU A 780 -38.01 31.51 -73.23
CA GLU A 780 -38.20 32.33 -74.43
C GLU A 780 -37.28 31.91 -75.60
N ALA A 781 -36.04 31.50 -75.30
CA ALA A 781 -35.14 30.93 -76.30
C ALA A 781 -35.66 29.58 -76.85
N LEU A 782 -36.19 28.72 -75.97
CA LEU A 782 -36.79 27.43 -76.32
C LEU A 782 -38.11 27.58 -77.11
N LYS A 783 -38.89 28.64 -76.87
CA LYS A 783 -40.07 28.97 -77.68
C LYS A 783 -39.73 29.16 -79.17
N SER A 784 -38.50 29.59 -79.45
CA SER A 784 -38.02 29.90 -80.80
C SER A 784 -37.29 28.73 -81.48
N SER A 785 -36.93 27.65 -80.75
CA SER A 785 -36.11 26.57 -81.28
C SER A 785 -36.90 25.48 -82.00
N ASP A 786 -38.09 25.12 -81.51
CA ASP A 786 -38.98 24.10 -82.09
C ASP A 786 -40.45 24.46 -81.83
N GLN A 787 -41.31 24.26 -82.83
CA GLN A 787 -42.73 24.65 -82.75
C GLN A 787 -43.49 23.90 -81.63
N THR A 788 -43.17 22.63 -81.42
CA THR A 788 -43.79 21.76 -80.41
C THR A 788 -43.36 22.17 -79.00
N VAL A 789 -42.07 22.48 -78.83
CA VAL A 789 -41.52 22.99 -77.56
C VAL A 789 -42.10 24.37 -77.25
N GLY A 790 -42.22 25.26 -78.25
CA GLY A 790 -42.84 26.56 -78.06
C GLY A 790 -44.31 26.50 -77.68
N MET A 791 -45.08 25.51 -78.19
CA MET A 791 -46.44 25.25 -77.71
C MET A 791 -46.47 24.84 -76.23
N ALA A 792 -45.55 23.96 -75.79
CA ALA A 792 -45.45 23.54 -74.39
C ALA A 792 -45.04 24.70 -73.46
N MET A 793 -44.13 25.57 -73.90
CA MET A 793 -43.73 26.76 -73.13
C MET A 793 -44.88 27.78 -73.03
N ASN A 794 -45.63 28.03 -74.12
CA ASN A 794 -46.82 28.89 -74.07
C ASN A 794 -47.92 28.32 -73.17
N LEU A 795 -48.08 27.00 -73.12
CA LEU A 795 -48.98 26.34 -72.18
C LEU A 795 -48.60 26.64 -70.73
N LEU A 796 -47.30 26.63 -70.41
CA LEU A 796 -46.75 26.87 -69.06
C LEU A 796 -46.68 28.36 -68.66
N ASP A 797 -46.95 29.32 -69.54
CA ASP A 797 -46.92 30.76 -69.22
C ASP A 797 -47.93 31.17 -68.13
N ASN A 798 -49.05 30.43 -68.04
CA ASN A 798 -50.16 30.65 -67.10
C ASN A 798 -51.04 29.39 -66.92
N PHE A 799 -50.43 28.28 -66.49
CA PHE A 799 -51.12 26.99 -66.38
C PHE A 799 -51.88 26.87 -65.05
N LEU A 800 -53.22 26.84 -65.10
CA LEU A 800 -54.09 26.59 -63.94
C LEU A 800 -54.38 25.09 -63.84
N TYR A 801 -53.85 24.43 -62.82
CA TYR A 801 -54.07 23.01 -62.59
C TYR A 801 -55.05 22.79 -61.45
N ASN A 802 -55.93 21.80 -61.59
CA ASN A 802 -56.84 21.36 -60.53
C ASN A 802 -56.43 19.99 -59.96
N GLN A 803 -55.62 19.21 -60.69
CA GLN A 803 -55.00 17.99 -60.18
C GLN A 803 -53.51 17.99 -60.51
N LEU A 804 -52.71 17.55 -59.55
CA LEU A 804 -51.30 17.28 -59.70
C LEU A 804 -50.98 16.01 -58.90
N GLU A 805 -50.41 15.02 -59.57
CA GLU A 805 -49.80 13.84 -58.96
C GLU A 805 -48.30 13.82 -59.29
N SER A 806 -47.47 13.49 -58.31
CA SER A 806 -46.03 13.45 -58.44
C SER A 806 -45.50 12.10 -57.96
N GLY A 807 -44.90 11.31 -58.85
CA GLY A 807 -44.08 10.16 -58.48
C GLY A 807 -42.66 10.62 -58.11
N ILE A 808 -42.10 10.12 -57.02
CA ILE A 808 -40.76 10.46 -56.53
C ILE A 808 -39.95 9.19 -56.36
N GLN A 809 -38.77 9.17 -56.98
CA GLN A 809 -37.77 8.12 -56.78
C GLN A 809 -36.45 8.77 -56.43
N TYR A 810 -35.81 8.29 -55.37
CA TYR A 810 -34.52 8.77 -54.91
C TYR A 810 -33.56 7.60 -54.70
N GLN A 811 -32.32 7.74 -55.16
CA GLN A 811 -31.27 6.76 -54.99
C GLN A 811 -30.13 7.29 -54.11
N PRO A 812 -29.35 6.41 -53.46
CA PRO A 812 -28.28 6.84 -52.55
C PRO A 812 -27.17 7.68 -53.20
N ASP A 813 -27.00 7.60 -54.52
CA ASP A 813 -26.04 8.40 -55.29
C ASP A 813 -26.47 9.86 -55.51
N GLY A 814 -27.64 10.24 -54.98
CA GLY A 814 -28.22 11.57 -55.12
C GLY A 814 -29.24 11.69 -56.25
N SER A 815 -29.36 10.69 -57.14
CA SER A 815 -30.31 10.73 -58.25
C SER A 815 -31.75 10.84 -57.76
N LEU A 816 -32.42 11.93 -58.12
CA LEU A 816 -33.80 12.25 -57.78
C LEU A 816 -34.61 12.41 -59.06
N ASN A 817 -35.53 11.46 -59.29
CA ASN A 817 -36.51 11.52 -60.36
C ASN A 817 -37.86 11.94 -59.80
N ILE A 818 -38.45 12.99 -60.39
CA ILE A 818 -39.77 13.49 -60.04
C ILE A 818 -40.65 13.48 -61.29
N ALA A 819 -41.58 12.53 -61.36
CA ALA A 819 -42.55 12.38 -62.43
C ALA A 819 -43.84 13.13 -62.09
N LEU A 820 -44.01 14.32 -62.65
CA LEU A 820 -45.16 15.20 -62.45
C LEU A 820 -46.24 14.94 -63.51
N GLN A 821 -47.48 14.80 -63.08
CA GLN A 821 -48.66 14.66 -63.93
C GLN A 821 -49.67 15.73 -63.56
N PHE A 822 -49.89 16.68 -64.46
CA PHE A 822 -50.83 17.77 -64.28
C PHE A 822 -52.09 17.56 -65.11
N GLN A 823 -53.24 17.89 -64.52
CA GLN A 823 -54.48 18.13 -65.26
C GLN A 823 -54.94 19.55 -65.00
N GLY A 824 -55.18 20.29 -66.08
CA GLY A 824 -55.46 21.72 -65.97
C GLY A 824 -55.76 22.35 -67.30
N LYS A 825 -55.65 23.67 -67.34
CA LYS A 825 -55.80 24.48 -68.55
C LYS A 825 -55.02 25.78 -68.42
N ASN A 826 -54.56 26.31 -69.53
CA ASN A 826 -54.12 27.70 -69.62
C ASN A 826 -55.23 28.52 -70.31
N PRO A 827 -55.91 29.46 -69.61
CA PRO A 827 -56.97 30.27 -70.19
C PRO A 827 -56.54 31.09 -71.43
N ASP A 828 -55.25 31.44 -71.50
CA ASP A 828 -54.68 32.30 -72.53
C ASP A 828 -54.19 31.50 -73.76
N PHE A 829 -54.32 30.17 -73.74
CA PHE A 829 -53.82 29.25 -74.77
C PHE A 829 -54.93 28.30 -75.27
N PHE A 830 -55.11 28.21 -76.59
CA PHE A 830 -56.15 27.37 -77.25
C PHE A 830 -57.56 27.46 -76.63
N GLY A 831 -57.96 28.66 -76.17
CA GLY A 831 -59.30 28.88 -75.59
C GLY A 831 -59.55 28.16 -74.25
N GLY A 832 -58.49 27.81 -73.50
CA GLY A 832 -58.62 27.17 -72.19
C GLY A 832 -58.93 25.67 -72.26
N GLN A 833 -58.51 24.98 -73.32
CA GLN A 833 -58.70 23.54 -73.47
C GLN A 833 -58.05 22.76 -72.31
N ALA A 834 -58.77 21.78 -71.77
CA ALA A 834 -58.24 20.87 -70.77
C ALA A 834 -57.05 20.10 -71.34
N THR A 835 -55.92 20.17 -70.65
CA THR A 835 -54.65 19.63 -71.10
C THR A 835 -54.05 18.77 -70.00
N HIS A 836 -53.54 17.61 -70.41
CA HIS A 836 -52.78 16.71 -69.55
C HIS A 836 -51.31 16.93 -69.86
N LEU A 837 -50.52 17.27 -68.85
CA LEU A 837 -49.10 17.56 -69.02
C LEU A 837 -48.30 16.64 -68.09
N ASN A 838 -47.43 15.84 -68.70
CA ASN A 838 -46.52 14.97 -67.98
C ASN A 838 -45.11 15.52 -68.12
N ILE A 839 -44.47 15.80 -66.99
CA ILE A 839 -43.11 16.33 -66.93
C ILE A 839 -42.28 15.38 -66.09
N ASN A 840 -41.14 14.95 -66.62
CA ASN A 840 -40.15 14.22 -65.85
C ASN A 840 -39.02 15.18 -65.49
N LEU A 841 -38.73 15.32 -64.20
CA LEU A 841 -37.61 16.12 -63.71
C LEU A 841 -36.54 15.18 -63.15
N ASP A 842 -35.33 15.31 -63.65
CA ASP A 842 -34.17 14.54 -63.21
C ASP A 842 -33.15 15.50 -62.58
N TYR A 843 -32.94 15.36 -61.27
CA TYR A 843 -31.98 16.15 -60.49
C TYR A 843 -31.00 15.25 -59.77
N ASN A 844 -29.85 15.79 -59.38
CA ASN A 844 -29.10 15.25 -58.26
C ASN A 844 -29.40 16.10 -57.02
N LEU A 845 -30.07 15.50 -56.02
CA LEU A 845 -30.48 16.21 -54.80
C LEU A 845 -29.27 16.67 -53.98
N LEU A 846 -28.18 15.91 -53.97
CA LEU A 846 -26.98 16.25 -53.22
C LEU A 846 -26.31 17.49 -53.83
N ASP A 847 -26.17 17.53 -55.17
CA ASP A 847 -25.63 18.68 -55.89
C ASP A 847 -26.51 19.93 -55.73
N LEU A 848 -27.84 19.74 -55.74
CA LEU A 848 -28.79 20.83 -55.51
C LEU A 848 -28.62 21.43 -54.10
N LEU A 849 -28.56 20.59 -53.06
CA LEU A 849 -28.35 21.04 -51.69
C LEU A 849 -26.99 21.75 -51.54
N GLU A 850 -25.95 21.27 -52.21
CA GLU A 850 -24.64 21.93 -52.25
C GLU A 850 -24.71 23.33 -52.89
N SER A 851 -25.35 23.46 -54.05
CA SER A 851 -25.57 24.74 -54.74
C SER A 851 -26.35 25.75 -53.88
N LEU A 852 -27.42 25.28 -53.21
CA LEU A 852 -28.23 26.11 -52.32
C LEU A 852 -27.43 26.61 -51.11
N ARG A 853 -26.56 25.78 -50.54
CA ARG A 853 -25.69 26.16 -49.41
C ARG A 853 -24.73 27.29 -49.78
N ILE A 854 -24.12 27.22 -50.96
CA ILE A 854 -23.20 28.26 -51.47
C ILE A 854 -23.94 29.58 -51.64
N THR A 855 -25.13 29.55 -52.22
CA THR A 855 -25.95 30.75 -52.47
C THR A 855 -26.44 31.41 -51.18
N ASN A 856 -26.74 30.63 -50.14
CA ASN A 856 -27.40 31.11 -48.93
C ASN A 856 -26.45 31.64 -47.84
N GLU A 857 -25.12 31.53 -48.00
CA GLU A 857 -24.10 31.93 -47.00
C GLU A 857 -24.41 31.37 -45.59
N VAL A 858 -24.93 30.13 -45.52
CA VAL A 858 -25.49 29.54 -44.29
C VAL A 858 -24.48 29.56 -43.15
N VAL A 859 -23.23 29.21 -43.44
CA VAL A 859 -22.14 29.14 -42.46
C VAL A 859 -21.78 30.52 -41.92
N GLU A 860 -21.57 31.52 -42.79
CA GLU A 860 -21.15 32.87 -42.38
C GLU A 860 -22.19 33.54 -41.48
N LYS A 861 -23.48 33.37 -41.77
CA LYS A 861 -24.57 33.93 -40.98
C LYS A 861 -24.65 33.34 -39.57
N VAL A 862 -24.42 32.03 -39.45
CA VAL A 862 -24.47 31.34 -38.16
C VAL A 862 -23.22 31.65 -37.34
N GLU A 863 -22.03 31.66 -37.95
CA GLU A 863 -20.80 32.09 -37.27
C GLU A 863 -20.91 33.54 -36.76
N ALA A 864 -21.43 34.47 -37.58
CA ALA A 864 -21.58 35.87 -37.20
C ALA A 864 -22.62 36.11 -36.08
N LYS A 865 -23.58 35.19 -35.89
CA LYS A 865 -24.60 35.28 -34.85
C LYS A 865 -24.10 34.86 -33.47
N TYR A 866 -23.14 33.93 -33.41
CA TYR A 866 -22.69 33.31 -32.16
C TYR A 866 -21.23 33.60 -31.78
N ARG A 867 -20.46 34.29 -32.63
CA ARG A 867 -19.21 34.98 -32.25
C ARG A 867 -19.52 36.33 -31.61
#